data_AF-A0A9E2HEB0-F1
#
_entry.id   AF-A0A9E2HEB0-F1
#
_cell.length_a   1.000
_cell.length_b   1.000
_cell.length_c   1.000
_cell.angle_alpha   90.00
_cell.angle_beta   90.00
_cell.angle_gamma   90.00
#
_symmetry.space_group_name_H-M   'P 1'
#
loop_
_entity.id
_entity.type
_entity.pdbx_description
1 polymer ?
#
loop_
_entity_poly.entity_id
_entity_poly.type
_entity_poly.pdbx_seq_one_letter_code
_entity_poly.pdbx_strand_id
1 'polypeptide(L)'
;MIRRSTPFLATAAVCTFLAALFLFTAVDSSAQVKSGRRFATKGDCLECHKESDFEGKVKHEPFKEEDCLSCHKAHGLVGMLRLKKDGAELCFDCHDKMAKELEKPFVHSPAAEGDCSLCHNPHATDEKGLLTKASPEICYDCHDRQEYERQHVHQPMEDGCFSCHEVHAGDYPSLLKSEGIELCGGCHDLGSSELADAHADYPVRESSCSICHTPHTSDRPKLLTASIHEPVAGGECETCHNAPDAENPFGVQIEGGELCTMCHDIPESAGTHAPVADGACLDCHNPHGSRHAVLLNDTPGRLCVECHSDIPDELVMASSHQPAREDCTKCHSAHGEMTKKLIAGSVNDLCLGCHTDLNDALALETLHYPFADGECLDCHVPHGSANGSLTKAERIDLCGECHDQVNGWMSQKAVHTPLKTGKCNECHEPHASVNRNLLVTDRAELCLNCHSSMMENLADHVAHPPFEEKECETCHQPHASDHTGLLGDKLDRICRECHDISSGDPAMTVSKHQPVTDGDCTGCHQPHMSKIEHLLLDQSGTLCYSCHTDLKERIANGTVHVPAEDGDCLGCHVAHESQFKTLLAEDVPPLCLNCHDGDDDSFRSKHLSLSGSQIDCRKCHDPHVSDTPALMHKNTHDPFMSLACNTCHPDSDVEGEN
;
A
#
# COMPACT_ATOMS: atom_id res chain seq x y z
N MET A 1 24.49 0.97 -46.13
CA MET A 1 23.48 0.86 -47.21
C MET A 1 22.12 0.95 -46.52
N ILE A 2 21.24 1.95 -46.77
CA ILE A 2 20.36 2.11 -47.95
C ILE A 2 19.43 0.86 -48.04
N ARG A 3 18.08 0.90 -47.87
CA ARG A 3 17.04 1.95 -48.07
C ARG A 3 15.78 1.65 -47.22
N ARG A 4 15.09 2.67 -46.66
CA ARG A 4 13.74 3.22 -47.04
C ARG A 4 12.56 2.20 -47.02
N SER A 5 11.50 2.30 -46.20
CA SER A 5 10.52 3.38 -45.90
C SER A 5 9.37 3.54 -46.91
N THR A 6 8.10 3.40 -46.48
CA THR A 6 6.95 4.29 -46.79
C THR A 6 5.69 3.96 -45.93
N PRO A 7 4.74 4.91 -45.74
CA PRO A 7 3.62 4.80 -44.79
C PRO A 7 2.25 4.55 -45.47
N PHE A 8 1.17 4.46 -44.66
CA PHE A 8 -0.22 4.54 -45.13
C PHE A 8 -0.92 5.81 -44.63
N LEU A 9 -1.71 6.42 -45.53
CA LEU A 9 -2.59 7.57 -45.32
C LEU A 9 -4.00 7.14 -45.73
N ALA A 10 -5.03 7.56 -44.99
CA ALA A 10 -6.43 7.43 -45.39
C ALA A 10 -7.19 8.71 -45.05
N THR A 11 -8.18 9.08 -45.87
CA THR A 11 -8.66 10.45 -46.03
C THR A 11 -10.12 10.69 -45.61
N ALA A 12 -10.42 11.97 -45.35
CA ALA A 12 -11.65 12.54 -44.79
C ALA A 12 -12.95 12.43 -45.60
N ALA A 13 -14.08 12.56 -44.88
CA ALA A 13 -15.37 13.15 -45.28
C ALA A 13 -16.26 13.37 -44.01
N VAL A 14 -17.43 14.05 -44.03
CA VAL A 14 -17.70 15.50 -44.28
C VAL A 14 -19.13 15.86 -43.77
N CYS A 15 -19.49 17.16 -43.66
CA CYS A 15 -20.83 17.73 -43.30
C CYS A 15 -21.25 17.74 -41.80
N THR A 16 -21.99 18.73 -41.25
CA THR A 16 -22.27 20.16 -41.59
C THR A 16 -22.94 20.87 -40.39
N PHE A 17 -22.69 22.17 -40.21
CA PHE A 17 -23.53 23.21 -39.57
C PHE A 17 -24.45 22.89 -38.37
N LEU A 18 -24.20 23.59 -37.24
CA LEU A 18 -25.14 24.57 -36.68
C LEU A 18 -24.43 25.48 -35.66
N ALA A 19 -24.84 26.74 -35.57
CA ALA A 19 -24.28 27.72 -34.63
C ALA A 19 -25.41 28.45 -33.89
N ALA A 20 -25.36 28.46 -32.55
CA ALA A 20 -26.11 29.40 -31.71
C ALA A 20 -25.46 29.52 -30.31
N LEU A 21 -25.33 30.78 -29.87
CA LEU A 21 -25.13 31.32 -28.53
C LEU A 21 -24.80 30.35 -27.37
N PHE A 22 -23.71 30.64 -26.66
CA PHE A 22 -23.79 31.01 -25.23
C PHE A 22 -22.69 32.02 -24.88
N LEU A 23 -23.05 33.12 -24.21
CA LEU A 23 -22.10 34.08 -23.65
C LEU A 23 -21.64 33.58 -22.28
N PHE A 24 -20.33 33.43 -22.05
CA PHE A 24 -19.75 33.58 -20.72
C PHE A 24 -18.34 34.21 -20.78
N THR A 25 -18.24 35.38 -20.14
CA THR A 25 -17.04 36.03 -19.58
C THR A 25 -15.66 35.66 -20.15
N ALA A 26 -15.07 36.58 -20.92
CA ALA A 26 -13.65 36.58 -21.19
C ALA A 26 -12.86 36.89 -19.91
N VAL A 27 -12.22 35.86 -19.32
CA VAL A 27 -11.12 36.05 -18.38
C VAL A 27 -9.85 36.17 -19.21
N ASP A 28 -9.15 37.29 -19.06
CA ASP A 28 -7.97 37.64 -19.86
C ASP A 28 -6.77 36.76 -19.47
N SER A 29 -6.61 35.61 -20.14
CA SER A 29 -5.51 34.67 -19.94
C SER A 29 -4.17 35.16 -20.52
N SER A 30 -3.95 36.48 -20.55
CA SER A 30 -2.74 37.17 -21.02
C SER A 30 -1.79 37.51 -19.88
N ALA A 31 -1.79 36.73 -18.80
CA ALA A 31 -0.81 36.85 -17.72
C ALA A 31 0.59 36.49 -18.23
N GLN A 32 1.31 37.51 -18.72
CA GLN A 32 2.66 37.39 -19.25
C GLN A 32 3.58 36.71 -18.23
N VAL A 33 4.05 35.50 -18.56
CA VAL A 33 5.26 34.94 -17.96
C VAL A 33 6.39 35.89 -18.31
N LYS A 34 6.76 36.78 -17.38
CA LYS A 34 7.93 37.64 -17.52
C LYS A 34 9.13 36.75 -17.81
N SER A 35 9.81 37.01 -18.93
CA SER A 35 11.01 36.27 -19.30
C SER A 35 12.04 36.35 -18.15
N GLY A 36 12.35 35.20 -17.54
CA GLY A 36 13.32 35.12 -16.46
C GLY A 36 14.68 35.70 -16.87
N ARG A 37 15.39 36.27 -15.90
CA ARG A 37 16.74 36.83 -16.06
C ARG A 37 17.64 35.77 -16.73
N ARG A 38 18.19 36.08 -17.90
CA ARG A 38 19.15 35.20 -18.58
C ARG A 38 20.50 35.36 -17.88
N PHE A 39 20.88 34.38 -17.06
CA PHE A 39 22.22 34.25 -16.51
C PHE A 39 23.22 34.19 -17.68
N ALA A 40 24.18 35.10 -17.69
CA ALA A 40 25.06 35.35 -18.85
C ALA A 40 26.53 35.47 -18.48
N THR A 41 26.86 35.55 -17.19
CA THR A 41 28.22 35.76 -16.67
C THR A 41 28.56 34.74 -15.58
N LYS A 42 29.87 34.51 -15.37
CA LYS A 42 30.37 33.79 -14.18
C LYS A 42 29.98 34.57 -12.92
N GLY A 43 29.77 33.89 -11.80
CA GLY A 43 29.36 34.51 -10.53
C GLY A 43 27.86 34.80 -10.35
N ASP A 44 27.06 34.98 -11.43
CA ASP A 44 25.62 35.31 -11.34
C ASP A 44 24.80 34.34 -10.43
N CYS A 45 25.26 33.10 -10.27
CA CYS A 45 24.61 32.08 -9.45
C CYS A 45 24.72 32.37 -7.93
N LEU A 46 25.80 33.03 -7.50
CA LEU A 46 26.07 33.33 -6.09
C LEU A 46 25.24 34.50 -5.55
N GLU A 47 24.52 35.23 -6.41
CA GLU A 47 23.47 36.17 -5.95
C GLU A 47 22.31 35.45 -5.22
N CYS A 48 22.09 34.16 -5.51
CA CYS A 48 21.00 33.36 -4.96
C CYS A 48 21.46 32.18 -4.09
N HIS A 49 22.59 31.54 -4.43
CA HIS A 49 23.22 30.46 -3.67
C HIS A 49 24.38 31.05 -2.84
N LYS A 50 24.31 31.02 -1.51
CA LYS A 50 25.26 31.78 -0.70
C LYS A 50 26.58 31.02 -0.54
N GLU A 51 27.68 31.74 -0.49
CA GLU A 51 29.01 31.14 -0.28
C GLU A 51 29.14 30.44 1.09
N SER A 52 28.33 30.83 2.09
CA SER A 52 28.17 30.14 3.38
C SER A 52 27.66 28.71 3.26
N ASP A 53 27.04 28.37 2.13
CA ASP A 53 26.48 27.05 1.88
C ASP A 53 27.59 26.10 1.31
N PHE A 54 28.80 26.63 1.09
CA PHE A 54 29.96 25.98 0.47
C PHE A 54 31.28 26.34 1.18
N GLU A 55 31.29 26.31 2.52
CA GLU A 55 32.46 26.63 3.34
C GLU A 55 33.56 25.56 3.27
N GLY A 56 34.82 26.00 3.30
CA GLY A 56 35.98 25.10 3.35
C GLY A 56 37.30 25.78 2.96
N LYS A 57 38.41 25.41 3.64
CA LYS A 57 39.78 25.90 3.35
C LYS A 57 40.28 25.53 1.95
N VAL A 58 39.92 24.35 1.46
CA VAL A 58 40.31 23.80 0.16
C VAL A 58 39.11 23.93 -0.78
N LYS A 59 39.20 24.83 -1.76
CA LYS A 59 38.18 25.04 -2.80
C LYS A 59 38.59 24.35 -4.10
N HIS A 60 37.63 23.70 -4.76
CA HIS A 60 37.80 23.15 -6.10
C HIS A 60 38.02 24.28 -7.11
N GLU A 61 38.95 24.13 -8.06
CA GLU A 61 39.40 25.26 -8.90
C GLU A 61 38.24 25.91 -9.71
N PRO A 62 37.41 25.15 -10.47
CA PRO A 62 36.15 25.66 -11.05
C PRO A 62 35.23 26.45 -10.11
N PHE A 63 35.10 26.05 -8.84
CA PHE A 63 34.30 26.77 -7.85
C PHE A 63 34.99 28.07 -7.39
N LYS A 64 36.30 28.02 -7.17
CA LYS A 64 37.16 29.18 -6.88
C LYS A 64 37.23 30.19 -8.03
N GLU A 65 36.99 29.77 -9.27
CA GLU A 65 36.82 30.64 -10.45
C GLU A 65 35.36 31.10 -10.69
N GLU A 66 34.43 30.77 -9.79
CA GLU A 66 32.98 31.03 -9.90
C GLU A 66 32.33 30.49 -11.20
N ASP A 67 32.94 29.47 -11.82
CA ASP A 67 32.48 28.85 -13.06
C ASP A 67 31.41 27.80 -12.80
N CYS A 68 30.31 28.21 -12.15
CA CYS A 68 29.21 27.32 -11.77
C CYS A 68 28.62 26.58 -13.00
N LEU A 69 28.61 27.25 -14.16
CA LEU A 69 28.12 26.73 -15.43
C LEU A 69 29.13 25.80 -16.14
N SER A 70 30.30 25.52 -15.57
CA SER A 70 31.18 24.43 -16.01
C SER A 70 30.51 23.08 -15.75
N CYS A 71 29.99 22.86 -14.54
CA CYS A 71 29.34 21.61 -14.12
C CYS A 71 27.81 21.67 -14.13
N HIS A 72 27.20 22.80 -13.76
CA HIS A 72 25.75 22.91 -13.61
C HIS A 72 25.02 23.44 -14.85
N LYS A 73 23.72 23.11 -14.94
CA LYS A 73 22.74 23.77 -15.82
C LYS A 73 21.86 24.68 -14.95
N ALA A 74 21.55 25.89 -15.42
CA ALA A 74 20.64 26.78 -14.70
C ALA A 74 19.24 26.15 -14.49
N HIS A 75 18.65 26.35 -13.31
CA HIS A 75 17.34 25.81 -12.91
C HIS A 75 16.25 26.88 -12.71
N GLY A 76 16.60 28.17 -12.70
CA GLY A 76 15.62 29.26 -12.55
C GLY A 76 15.04 29.34 -11.13
N LEU A 77 13.76 29.69 -11.01
CA LEU A 77 13.11 29.96 -9.71
C LEU A 77 12.88 28.70 -8.86
N VAL A 78 12.75 27.53 -9.49
CA VAL A 78 12.60 26.26 -8.78
C VAL A 78 13.99 25.68 -8.54
N GLY A 79 14.37 25.52 -7.27
CA GLY A 79 15.63 24.91 -6.88
C GLY A 79 15.62 23.42 -7.18
N MET A 80 16.41 22.98 -8.16
CA MET A 80 16.68 21.58 -8.41
C MET A 80 18.12 21.40 -8.90
N LEU A 81 18.81 20.36 -8.44
CA LEU A 81 20.13 20.02 -8.94
C LEU A 81 20.03 19.67 -10.43
N ARG A 82 20.80 20.36 -11.27
CA ARG A 82 20.93 20.03 -12.69
C ARG A 82 22.39 20.10 -13.08
N LEU A 83 22.93 18.98 -13.53
CA LEU A 83 24.31 18.85 -14.00
C LEU A 83 24.36 18.84 -15.53
N LYS A 84 25.53 19.08 -16.13
CA LYS A 84 25.70 18.99 -17.60
C LYS A 84 25.60 17.57 -18.12
N LYS A 85 26.22 16.64 -17.40
CA LYS A 85 26.17 15.19 -17.54
C LYS A 85 25.90 14.58 -16.16
N ASP A 86 25.57 13.31 -16.13
CA ASP A 86 25.23 12.60 -14.90
C ASP A 86 26.42 11.76 -14.42
N GLY A 87 26.58 11.59 -13.10
CA GLY A 87 27.66 10.82 -12.49
C GLY A 87 29.08 11.28 -12.86
N ALA A 88 30.02 10.33 -12.83
CA ALA A 88 31.45 10.59 -13.07
C ALA A 88 31.79 11.09 -14.49
N GLU A 89 30.92 10.91 -15.50
CA GLU A 89 31.16 11.45 -16.85
C GLU A 89 31.35 12.98 -16.86
N LEU A 90 30.75 13.67 -15.88
CA LEU A 90 30.91 15.10 -15.66
C LEU A 90 32.32 15.44 -15.16
N CYS A 91 32.87 14.62 -14.27
CA CYS A 91 34.18 14.80 -13.67
C CYS A 91 35.29 14.49 -14.68
N PHE A 92 35.14 13.43 -15.46
CA PHE A 92 36.16 12.98 -16.43
C PHE A 92 36.38 13.93 -17.61
N ASP A 93 35.49 14.90 -17.87
CA ASP A 93 35.76 16.01 -18.81
C ASP A 93 36.98 16.86 -18.40
N CYS A 94 37.40 16.82 -17.13
CA CYS A 94 38.61 17.48 -16.63
C CYS A 94 39.57 16.51 -15.91
N HIS A 95 39.07 15.42 -15.33
CA HIS A 95 39.85 14.42 -14.59
C HIS A 95 40.18 13.18 -15.44
N ASP A 96 40.66 13.40 -16.67
CA ASP A 96 40.95 12.34 -17.67
C ASP A 96 41.98 11.31 -17.19
N LYS A 97 42.88 11.71 -16.28
CA LYS A 97 43.85 10.81 -15.64
C LYS A 97 43.19 9.83 -14.69
N MET A 98 42.22 10.29 -13.88
CA MET A 98 41.48 9.42 -12.98
C MET A 98 40.64 8.43 -13.77
N ALA A 99 40.01 8.86 -14.88
CA ALA A 99 39.30 7.96 -15.78
C ALA A 99 40.19 6.78 -16.27
N LYS A 100 41.48 7.04 -16.54
CA LYS A 100 42.46 6.02 -16.94
C LYS A 100 42.98 5.18 -15.77
N GLU A 101 43.09 5.75 -14.57
CA GLU A 101 43.46 4.99 -13.37
C GLU A 101 42.38 3.96 -13.02
N LEU A 102 41.11 4.28 -13.24
CA LEU A 102 39.98 3.35 -13.08
C LEU A 102 39.89 2.27 -14.18
N GLU A 103 40.78 2.26 -15.20
CA GLU A 103 40.92 1.14 -16.16
C GLU A 103 41.77 -0.01 -15.60
N LYS A 104 42.33 0.12 -14.38
CA LYS A 104 43.13 -0.92 -13.72
C LYS A 104 42.30 -2.15 -13.30
N PRO A 105 42.94 -3.33 -13.08
CA PRO A 105 42.23 -4.59 -12.83
C PRO A 105 41.34 -4.61 -11.58
N PHE A 106 41.74 -3.90 -10.51
CA PHE A 106 40.97 -3.81 -9.28
C PHE A 106 40.55 -2.37 -9.04
N VAL A 107 39.25 -2.13 -8.91
CA VAL A 107 38.66 -0.80 -8.69
C VAL A 107 37.79 -0.85 -7.44
N HIS A 108 37.88 0.18 -6.61
CA HIS A 108 37.04 0.32 -5.42
C HIS A 108 35.60 0.63 -5.82
N SER A 109 34.61 -0.09 -5.26
CA SER A 109 33.22 -0.04 -5.74
C SER A 109 32.63 1.38 -5.89
N PRO A 110 32.77 2.31 -4.94
CA PRO A 110 32.25 3.68 -5.09
C PRO A 110 32.88 4.45 -6.26
N ALA A 111 34.13 4.13 -6.61
CA ALA A 111 34.83 4.71 -7.75
C ALA A 111 34.45 4.02 -9.08
N ALA A 112 34.20 2.71 -9.05
CA ALA A 112 33.72 1.94 -10.20
C ALA A 112 32.28 2.32 -10.61
N GLU A 113 31.43 2.60 -9.63
CA GLU A 113 30.04 3.06 -9.80
C GLU A 113 29.97 4.53 -10.24
N GLY A 114 31.07 5.29 -10.06
CA GLY A 114 31.16 6.70 -10.46
C GLY A 114 30.63 7.69 -9.43
N ASP A 115 30.40 7.25 -8.19
CA ASP A 115 29.85 8.05 -7.09
C ASP A 115 30.95 8.83 -6.34
N CYS A 116 31.77 9.56 -7.11
CA CYS A 116 32.89 10.34 -6.61
C CYS A 116 32.49 11.32 -5.50
N SER A 117 31.23 11.80 -5.50
CA SER A 117 30.70 12.76 -4.53
C SER A 117 30.42 12.21 -3.13
N LEU A 118 30.44 10.88 -2.93
CA LEU A 118 30.38 10.30 -1.59
C LEU A 118 31.63 10.67 -0.78
N CYS A 119 32.80 10.54 -1.41
CA CYS A 119 34.09 10.80 -0.78
C CYS A 119 34.64 12.20 -1.06
N HIS A 120 34.29 12.84 -2.18
CA HIS A 120 34.80 14.16 -2.57
C HIS A 120 33.72 15.24 -2.62
N ASN A 121 33.98 16.40 -2.02
CA ASN A 121 33.16 17.58 -2.19
C ASN A 121 33.57 18.35 -3.47
N PRO A 122 32.71 18.48 -4.49
CA PRO A 122 33.05 19.14 -5.75
C PRO A 122 33.17 20.68 -5.64
N HIS A 123 32.85 21.28 -4.49
CA HIS A 123 32.90 22.73 -4.27
C HIS A 123 34.05 23.11 -3.32
N ALA A 124 33.94 22.73 -2.05
CA ALA A 124 34.88 23.10 -0.99
C ALA A 124 34.78 22.19 0.23
N THR A 125 35.87 22.06 0.97
CA THR A 125 35.95 21.36 2.26
C THR A 125 37.18 21.87 3.02
N ASP A 126 37.32 21.53 4.30
CA ASP A 126 38.56 21.77 5.03
C ASP A 126 39.67 20.75 4.70
N GLU A 127 39.32 19.60 4.10
CA GLU A 127 40.22 18.48 3.89
C GLU A 127 40.99 18.52 2.57
N LYS A 128 42.24 18.06 2.63
CA LYS A 128 43.12 17.94 1.45
C LYS A 128 42.57 16.91 0.47
N GLY A 129 42.68 17.19 -0.84
CA GLY A 129 42.13 16.31 -1.87
C GLY A 129 40.60 16.43 -2.03
N LEU A 130 40.01 17.46 -1.42
CA LEU A 130 38.58 17.73 -1.42
C LEU A 130 37.74 16.63 -0.74
N LEU A 131 38.28 15.94 0.26
CA LEU A 131 37.54 14.88 0.96
C LEU A 131 36.37 15.42 1.79
N THR A 132 35.26 14.68 1.86
CA THR A 132 34.11 15.05 2.70
C THR A 132 34.40 14.94 4.20
N LYS A 133 35.33 14.06 4.59
CA LYS A 133 35.86 13.86 5.95
C LYS A 133 37.36 13.52 5.89
N ALA A 134 38.06 13.70 7.02
CA ALA A 134 39.43 13.23 7.17
C ALA A 134 39.51 11.69 7.14
N SER A 135 40.66 11.14 6.76
CA SER A 135 40.96 9.71 6.94
C SER A 135 41.47 9.46 8.37
N PRO A 136 41.11 8.34 9.03
CA PRO A 136 40.33 7.20 8.51
C PRO A 136 38.80 7.38 8.57
N GLU A 137 38.27 8.44 9.21
CA GLU A 137 36.83 8.62 9.46
C GLU A 137 35.96 8.55 8.19
N ILE A 138 36.45 9.04 7.05
CA ILE A 138 35.77 8.92 5.74
C ILE A 138 35.57 7.45 5.29
N CYS A 139 36.47 6.55 5.66
CA CYS A 139 36.37 5.13 5.33
C CYS A 139 35.28 4.46 6.16
N TYR A 140 35.08 4.91 7.41
CA TYR A 140 34.08 4.35 8.33
C TYR A 140 32.63 4.73 8.01
N ASP A 141 32.40 5.56 6.99
CA ASP A 141 31.06 5.77 6.42
C ASP A 141 30.53 4.52 5.70
N CYS A 142 31.42 3.61 5.28
CA CYS A 142 31.07 2.35 4.62
C CYS A 142 31.70 1.11 5.28
N HIS A 143 32.86 1.23 5.93
CA HIS A 143 33.56 0.13 6.60
C HIS A 143 33.24 0.11 8.10
N ASP A 144 32.94 -1.05 8.70
CA ASP A 144 32.67 -1.11 10.15
C ASP A 144 33.93 -0.77 10.95
N ARG A 145 33.90 0.38 11.63
CA ARG A 145 34.97 0.88 12.51
C ARG A 145 35.46 -0.17 13.51
N GLN A 146 34.56 -1.00 14.05
CA GLN A 146 34.90 -1.97 15.10
C GLN A 146 35.87 -3.05 14.60
N GLU A 147 35.80 -3.41 13.32
CA GLU A 147 36.72 -4.36 12.69
C GLU A 147 38.17 -3.83 12.60
N TYR A 148 38.37 -2.51 12.72
CA TYR A 148 39.66 -1.82 12.62
C TYR A 148 40.12 -1.16 13.93
N GLU A 149 39.40 -1.37 15.03
CA GLU A 149 39.73 -0.83 16.36
C GLU A 149 39.74 -1.94 17.45
N ARG A 150 40.02 -3.20 17.08
CA ARG A 150 40.18 -4.35 18.00
C ARG A 150 41.36 -4.20 18.96
N GLN A 151 41.44 -5.09 19.96
CA GLN A 151 42.41 -5.03 21.07
C GLN A 151 43.87 -4.86 20.64
N HIS A 152 44.31 -5.50 19.55
CA HIS A 152 45.64 -5.36 18.99
C HIS A 152 45.57 -4.74 17.59
N VAL A 153 46.02 -3.50 17.48
CA VAL A 153 46.12 -2.75 16.21
C VAL A 153 47.52 -2.88 15.63
N HIS A 154 47.63 -3.10 14.32
CA HIS A 154 48.90 -3.12 13.60
C HIS A 154 49.41 -1.68 13.42
N GLN A 155 50.66 -1.41 13.84
CA GLN A 155 51.21 -0.04 13.88
C GLN A 155 51.07 0.78 12.57
N PRO A 156 51.24 0.22 11.35
CA PRO A 156 51.02 0.95 10.10
C PRO A 156 49.60 1.51 9.88
N MET A 157 48.62 1.13 10.70
CA MET A 157 47.30 1.76 10.75
C MET A 157 47.34 3.19 11.32
N GLU A 158 48.28 3.49 12.23
CA GLU A 158 48.48 4.84 12.78
C GLU A 158 48.98 5.83 11.71
N ASP A 159 49.72 5.32 10.72
CA ASP A 159 50.17 6.07 9.54
C ASP A 159 49.04 6.25 8.49
N GLY A 160 47.86 5.67 8.73
CA GLY A 160 46.65 5.76 7.91
C GLY A 160 46.55 4.68 6.83
N CYS A 161 45.32 4.35 6.41
CA CYS A 161 45.02 3.25 5.47
C CYS A 161 45.80 3.33 4.14
N PHE A 162 46.14 4.55 3.70
CA PHE A 162 46.94 4.81 2.51
C PHE A 162 48.41 4.40 2.65
N SER A 163 48.88 3.88 3.80
CA SER A 163 50.21 3.30 3.94
C SER A 163 50.35 2.10 3.01
N CYS A 164 49.40 1.17 3.06
CA CYS A 164 49.36 -0.08 2.30
C CYS A 164 48.40 -0.07 1.09
N HIS A 165 47.32 0.71 1.12
CA HIS A 165 46.28 0.66 0.07
C HIS A 165 46.31 1.86 -0.88
N GLU A 166 45.97 1.60 -2.15
CA GLU A 166 45.40 2.55 -3.10
C GLU A 166 43.87 2.58 -2.89
N VAL A 167 43.19 3.71 -3.10
CA VAL A 167 41.75 3.86 -2.71
C VAL A 167 40.76 4.03 -3.86
N HIS A 168 41.25 4.16 -5.09
CA HIS A 168 40.41 4.26 -6.28
C HIS A 168 40.56 3.00 -7.14
N ALA A 169 41.78 2.71 -7.57
CA ALA A 169 42.09 1.52 -8.35
C ALA A 169 43.56 1.12 -8.21
N GLY A 170 43.84 -0.17 -8.31
CA GLY A 170 45.14 -0.77 -8.09
C GLY A 170 45.39 -1.97 -9.00
N ASP A 171 46.67 -2.35 -9.12
CA ASP A 171 47.09 -3.49 -9.95
C ASP A 171 47.03 -4.82 -9.17
N TYR A 172 46.83 -4.76 -7.84
CA TYR A 172 46.83 -5.90 -6.92
C TYR A 172 45.47 -6.05 -6.20
N PRO A 173 45.08 -7.28 -5.81
CA PRO A 173 43.87 -7.54 -5.02
C PRO A 173 43.82 -6.71 -3.74
N SER A 174 42.60 -6.44 -3.26
CA SER A 174 42.35 -5.55 -2.10
C SER A 174 43.00 -4.16 -2.22
N LEU A 175 43.30 -3.74 -3.45
CA LEU A 175 43.93 -2.45 -3.79
C LEU A 175 45.28 -2.23 -3.07
N LEU A 176 46.06 -3.30 -2.85
CA LEU A 176 47.39 -3.17 -2.29
C LEU A 176 48.35 -2.43 -3.26
N LYS A 177 49.36 -1.75 -2.72
CA LYS A 177 50.39 -1.05 -3.51
C LYS A 177 51.39 -1.97 -4.22
N SER A 178 51.58 -3.17 -3.70
CA SER A 178 52.47 -4.21 -4.23
C SER A 178 51.89 -5.59 -3.92
N GLU A 179 52.59 -6.64 -4.36
CA GLU A 179 52.32 -8.01 -3.92
C GLU A 179 52.43 -8.11 -2.38
N GLY A 180 51.65 -8.99 -1.74
CA GLY A 180 51.48 -9.02 -0.29
C GLY A 180 52.75 -9.34 0.50
N ILE A 181 53.55 -10.31 0.05
CA ILE A 181 54.82 -10.67 0.71
C ILE A 181 55.86 -9.57 0.48
N GLU A 182 55.91 -8.98 -0.73
CA GLU A 182 56.76 -7.81 -0.99
C GLU A 182 56.36 -6.61 -0.10
N LEU A 183 55.07 -6.36 0.07
CA LEU A 183 54.55 -5.25 0.89
C LEU A 183 54.92 -5.43 2.37
N CYS A 184 54.70 -6.62 2.91
CA CYS A 184 55.10 -6.96 4.28
C CYS A 184 56.63 -6.91 4.45
N GLY A 185 57.38 -7.44 3.48
CA GLY A 185 58.85 -7.42 3.47
C GLY A 185 59.47 -6.02 3.39
N GLY A 186 58.70 -5.00 2.98
CA GLY A 186 59.09 -3.60 3.07
C GLY A 186 59.25 -3.07 4.51
N CYS A 187 58.67 -3.74 5.50
CA CYS A 187 58.72 -3.37 6.92
C CYS A 187 59.20 -4.49 7.85
N HIS A 188 58.97 -5.76 7.50
CA HIS A 188 59.32 -6.93 8.31
C HIS A 188 60.56 -7.65 7.75
N ASP A 189 61.49 -8.05 8.63
CA ASP A 189 62.64 -8.88 8.24
C ASP A 189 62.23 -10.35 8.08
N LEU A 190 61.86 -10.71 6.85
CA LEU A 190 61.45 -12.06 6.44
C LEU A 190 62.61 -13.09 6.44
N GLY A 191 63.84 -12.67 6.76
CA GLY A 191 65.01 -13.54 6.88
C GLY A 191 65.52 -13.73 8.32
N SER A 192 64.83 -13.16 9.32
CA SER A 192 65.25 -13.20 10.72
C SER A 192 65.11 -14.59 11.36
N SER A 193 66.06 -14.95 12.24
CA SER A 193 66.00 -16.15 13.09
C SER A 193 64.75 -16.16 13.96
N GLU A 194 64.38 -14.99 14.48
CA GLU A 194 63.23 -14.75 15.34
C GLU A 194 61.89 -15.07 14.62
N LEU A 195 61.85 -14.92 13.29
CA LEU A 195 60.70 -15.33 12.49
C LEU A 195 60.65 -16.86 12.32
N ALA A 196 61.78 -17.52 12.09
CA ALA A 196 61.86 -18.97 11.98
C ALA A 196 61.48 -19.67 13.30
N ASP A 197 62.08 -19.24 14.42
CA ASP A 197 61.76 -19.71 15.77
C ASP A 197 60.25 -19.55 16.07
N ALA A 198 59.66 -18.42 15.66
CA ALA A 198 58.24 -18.13 15.90
C ALA A 198 57.26 -18.97 15.06
N HIS A 199 57.74 -19.67 14.02
CA HIS A 199 56.95 -20.51 13.12
C HIS A 199 57.45 -21.97 13.09
N ALA A 200 58.16 -22.41 14.14
CA ALA A 200 58.70 -23.76 14.29
C ALA A 200 59.55 -24.21 13.08
N ASP A 201 60.39 -23.31 12.57
CA ASP A 201 61.30 -23.50 11.42
C ASP A 201 60.62 -23.80 10.06
N TYR A 202 59.28 -23.76 9.97
CA TYR A 202 58.59 -23.95 8.68
C TYR A 202 58.84 -22.77 7.73
N PRO A 203 58.94 -23.02 6.40
CA PRO A 203 59.23 -21.99 5.40
C PRO A 203 58.02 -21.11 5.04
N VAL A 204 57.36 -20.54 6.07
CA VAL A 204 56.09 -19.77 5.95
C VAL A 204 56.18 -18.55 5.02
N ARG A 205 57.38 -17.99 4.81
CA ARG A 205 57.65 -16.89 3.87
C ARG A 205 57.34 -17.23 2.40
N GLU A 206 57.17 -18.52 2.09
CA GLU A 206 56.81 -19.03 0.75
C GLU A 206 55.28 -19.19 0.60
N SER A 207 54.53 -18.82 1.65
CA SER A 207 53.05 -18.77 1.72
C SER A 207 52.57 -17.36 2.11
N SER A 208 51.28 -17.05 1.92
CA SER A 208 50.74 -15.74 2.30
C SER A 208 50.60 -15.59 3.82
N CYS A 209 51.21 -14.54 4.39
CA CYS A 209 51.06 -14.19 5.80
C CYS A 209 49.60 -13.97 6.22
N SER A 210 48.75 -13.49 5.30
CA SER A 210 47.36 -13.12 5.59
C SER A 210 46.41 -14.30 5.85
N ILE A 211 46.87 -15.54 5.67
CA ILE A 211 46.11 -16.76 6.00
C ILE A 211 46.02 -16.91 7.54
N CYS A 212 47.14 -16.70 8.23
CA CYS A 212 47.23 -16.84 9.68
C CYS A 212 47.18 -15.51 10.43
N HIS A 213 47.51 -14.38 9.77
CA HIS A 213 47.55 -13.06 10.38
C HIS A 213 46.57 -12.05 9.76
N THR A 214 45.96 -11.22 10.60
CA THR A 214 45.21 -10.03 10.20
C THR A 214 46.17 -8.87 9.93
N PRO A 215 46.23 -8.28 8.72
CA PRO A 215 47.14 -7.16 8.45
C PRO A 215 46.73 -5.83 9.10
N HIS A 216 45.52 -5.76 9.69
CA HIS A 216 44.96 -4.55 10.32
C HIS A 216 44.86 -4.68 11.84
N THR A 217 43.94 -5.51 12.35
CA THR A 217 43.71 -5.68 13.79
C THR A 217 43.24 -7.08 14.17
N SER A 218 43.48 -7.49 15.41
CA SER A 218 42.96 -8.72 16.00
C SER A 218 42.72 -8.57 17.50
N ASP A 219 41.85 -9.42 18.05
CA ASP A 219 41.71 -9.61 19.50
C ASP A 219 42.77 -10.59 20.07
N ARG A 220 43.52 -11.27 19.19
CA ARG A 220 44.62 -12.19 19.55
C ARG A 220 45.98 -11.48 19.46
N PRO A 221 46.95 -11.83 20.33
CA PRO A 221 48.32 -11.31 20.23
C PRO A 221 48.98 -11.75 18.92
N LYS A 222 50.02 -11.02 18.50
CA LYS A 222 50.72 -11.21 17.21
C LYS A 222 49.80 -11.10 15.97
N LEU A 223 48.63 -10.46 16.10
CA LEU A 223 47.68 -10.27 15.00
C LEU A 223 47.21 -11.59 14.36
N LEU A 224 47.10 -12.69 15.12
CA LEU A 224 46.54 -13.94 14.59
C LEU A 224 45.08 -13.78 14.20
N THR A 225 44.60 -14.53 13.21
CA THR A 225 43.18 -14.52 12.79
C THR A 225 42.22 -14.86 13.94
N ALA A 226 41.00 -14.30 13.88
CA ALA A 226 40.03 -14.34 14.98
C ALA A 226 39.69 -15.78 15.42
N SER A 227 39.53 -16.68 14.44
CA SER A 227 39.51 -18.13 14.64
C SER A 227 40.82 -18.70 14.14
N ILE A 228 41.62 -19.31 15.02
CA ILE A 228 42.84 -20.05 14.65
C ILE A 228 42.66 -21.50 15.10
N HIS A 229 43.13 -22.46 14.31
CA HIS A 229 43.04 -23.87 14.66
C HIS A 229 44.06 -24.19 15.76
N GLU A 230 43.66 -24.97 16.79
CA GLU A 230 44.47 -25.13 18.00
C GLU A 230 45.88 -25.72 17.73
N PRO A 231 46.06 -26.75 16.85
CA PRO A 231 47.39 -27.19 16.42
C PRO A 231 48.27 -26.07 15.83
N VAL A 232 47.70 -25.10 15.12
CA VAL A 232 48.46 -23.94 14.60
C VAL A 232 48.78 -22.94 15.72
N ALA A 233 47.86 -22.73 16.67
CA ALA A 233 48.13 -21.90 17.85
C ALA A 233 49.21 -22.49 18.76
N GLY A 234 49.31 -23.82 18.85
CA GLY A 234 50.33 -24.55 19.60
C GLY A 234 51.67 -24.74 18.87
N GLY A 235 51.71 -24.52 17.55
CA GLY A 235 52.89 -24.82 16.71
C GLY A 235 53.07 -26.32 16.43
N GLU A 236 52.01 -27.12 16.57
CA GLU A 236 51.99 -28.58 16.44
C GLU A 236 51.86 -29.04 14.97
N CYS A 237 52.55 -28.34 14.06
CA CYS A 237 52.43 -28.49 12.61
C CYS A 237 52.65 -29.93 12.12
N GLU A 238 53.60 -30.67 12.72
CA GLU A 238 53.93 -32.06 12.40
C GLU A 238 52.78 -33.05 12.61
N THR A 239 51.72 -32.66 13.34
CA THR A 239 50.50 -33.47 13.50
C THR A 239 49.76 -33.66 12.17
N CYS A 240 49.84 -32.66 11.28
CA CYS A 240 49.15 -32.66 9.99
C CYS A 240 50.13 -32.61 8.81
N HIS A 241 51.28 -31.96 8.97
CA HIS A 241 52.30 -31.73 7.94
C HIS A 241 53.56 -32.58 8.15
N ASN A 242 54.46 -32.62 7.17
CA ASN A 242 55.79 -33.20 7.31
C ASN A 242 56.70 -32.32 8.20
N ALA A 243 57.83 -32.86 8.64
CA ALA A 243 58.84 -32.12 9.39
C ALA A 243 59.39 -30.89 8.61
N PRO A 244 59.80 -29.81 9.30
CA PRO A 244 60.26 -28.57 8.66
C PRO A 244 61.49 -28.73 7.76
N ASP A 245 62.31 -29.77 7.97
CA ASP A 245 63.52 -30.09 7.19
C ASP A 245 63.29 -31.11 6.05
N ALA A 246 62.04 -31.55 5.83
CA ALA A 246 61.68 -32.47 4.76
C ALA A 246 61.79 -31.83 3.36
N GLU A 247 61.83 -32.66 2.30
CA GLU A 247 61.80 -32.18 0.90
C GLU A 247 60.49 -31.44 0.55
N ASN A 248 59.40 -31.76 1.25
CA ASN A 248 58.12 -31.05 1.16
C ASN A 248 57.52 -30.85 2.57
N PRO A 249 57.95 -29.81 3.32
CA PRO A 249 57.51 -29.59 4.70
C PRO A 249 55.99 -29.43 4.84
N PHE A 250 55.34 -28.73 3.91
CA PHE A 250 53.88 -28.52 3.94
C PHE A 250 53.07 -29.68 3.34
N GLY A 251 53.69 -30.76 2.88
CA GLY A 251 52.97 -31.99 2.53
C GLY A 251 52.23 -32.57 3.73
N VAL A 252 51.03 -33.11 3.53
CA VAL A 252 50.18 -33.64 4.61
C VAL A 252 50.46 -35.12 4.92
N GLN A 253 50.25 -35.53 6.17
CA GLN A 253 50.42 -36.92 6.63
C GLN A 253 49.34 -37.87 6.08
N ILE A 254 48.12 -37.37 5.87
CA ILE A 254 46.96 -38.10 5.32
C ILE A 254 46.24 -37.17 4.33
N GLU A 255 45.70 -37.72 3.24
CA GLU A 255 44.98 -36.96 2.22
C GLU A 255 43.48 -36.83 2.53
N GLY A 256 42.88 -35.69 2.16
CA GLY A 256 41.43 -35.46 2.22
C GLY A 256 40.83 -35.40 3.63
N GLY A 257 39.51 -35.60 3.73
CA GLY A 257 38.75 -35.51 5.00
C GLY A 257 39.10 -36.57 6.05
N GLU A 258 39.83 -37.63 5.69
CA GLU A 258 40.33 -38.63 6.64
C GLU A 258 41.31 -38.00 7.65
N LEU A 259 42.12 -37.01 7.20
CA LEU A 259 43.00 -36.23 8.09
C LEU A 259 42.22 -35.50 9.19
N CYS A 260 41.09 -34.87 8.85
CA CYS A 260 40.26 -34.13 9.80
C CYS A 260 39.53 -35.07 10.77
N THR A 261 39.00 -36.18 10.27
CA THR A 261 38.18 -37.14 11.05
C THR A 261 38.99 -38.03 12.00
N MET A 262 40.32 -37.96 11.99
CA MET A 262 41.15 -38.49 13.08
C MET A 262 40.89 -37.81 14.43
N CYS A 263 40.48 -36.54 14.41
CA CYS A 263 40.28 -35.70 15.61
C CYS A 263 38.86 -35.13 15.72
N HIS A 264 38.17 -34.93 14.59
CA HIS A 264 36.82 -34.37 14.55
C HIS A 264 35.78 -35.48 14.28
N ASP A 265 35.03 -35.84 15.32
CA ASP A 265 33.85 -36.70 15.19
C ASP A 265 32.75 -35.98 14.39
N ILE A 266 32.57 -36.35 13.12
CA ILE A 266 31.40 -35.95 12.33
C ILE A 266 30.26 -36.93 12.66
N PRO A 267 29.11 -36.47 13.18
CA PRO A 267 27.98 -37.35 13.48
C PRO A 267 27.52 -38.13 12.24
N GLU A 268 27.07 -39.38 12.41
CA GLU A 268 26.54 -40.17 11.28
C GLU A 268 25.32 -39.48 10.61
N SER A 269 24.56 -38.68 11.38
CA SER A 269 23.47 -37.82 10.90
C SER A 269 23.94 -36.59 10.10
N ALA A 270 25.21 -36.21 10.23
CA ALA A 270 25.86 -35.16 9.42
C ALA A 270 26.37 -35.70 8.05
N GLY A 271 26.30 -37.01 7.79
CA GLY A 271 26.67 -37.59 6.50
C GLY A 271 25.72 -37.30 5.34
N THR A 272 24.71 -36.42 5.49
CA THR A 272 23.64 -36.24 4.49
C THR A 272 23.84 -35.08 3.52
N HIS A 273 24.70 -34.11 3.84
CA HIS A 273 25.02 -33.00 2.92
C HIS A 273 26.22 -33.39 2.06
N ALA A 274 26.09 -33.33 0.72
CA ALA A 274 27.05 -33.95 -0.20
C ALA A 274 28.53 -33.53 0.01
N PRO A 275 28.90 -32.23 0.18
CA PRO A 275 30.29 -31.86 0.44
C PRO A 275 30.86 -32.46 1.73
N VAL A 276 30.03 -32.63 2.76
CA VAL A 276 30.41 -33.26 4.03
C VAL A 276 30.55 -34.78 3.87
N ALA A 277 29.60 -35.40 3.15
CA ALA A 277 29.62 -36.83 2.85
C ALA A 277 30.82 -37.26 2.00
N ASP A 278 31.23 -36.40 1.05
CA ASP A 278 32.39 -36.61 0.18
C ASP A 278 33.73 -36.24 0.85
N GLY A 279 33.70 -35.76 2.11
CA GLY A 279 34.89 -35.39 2.88
C GLY A 279 35.55 -34.07 2.45
N ALA A 280 34.85 -33.23 1.66
CA ALA A 280 35.31 -31.96 1.12
C ALA A 280 35.26 -30.81 2.15
N CYS A 281 35.78 -31.08 3.36
CA CYS A 281 35.75 -30.15 4.50
C CYS A 281 36.38 -28.78 4.18
N LEU A 282 37.38 -28.78 3.28
CA LEU A 282 38.17 -27.61 2.90
C LEU A 282 37.44 -26.64 1.98
N ASP A 283 36.32 -27.05 1.38
CA ASP A 283 35.48 -26.16 0.56
C ASP A 283 34.85 -25.06 1.45
N CYS A 284 34.46 -25.43 2.68
CA CYS A 284 33.86 -24.51 3.64
C CYS A 284 34.80 -24.05 4.77
N HIS A 285 35.83 -24.82 5.14
CA HIS A 285 36.70 -24.53 6.29
C HIS A 285 38.19 -24.37 5.93
N ASN A 286 38.87 -23.46 6.63
CA ASN A 286 40.32 -23.29 6.62
C ASN A 286 40.95 -23.98 7.84
N PRO A 287 41.72 -25.08 7.68
CA PRO A 287 42.25 -25.87 8.80
C PRO A 287 43.41 -25.18 9.54
N HIS A 288 43.83 -23.99 9.12
CA HIS A 288 44.86 -23.20 9.80
C HIS A 288 44.23 -22.03 10.57
N GLY A 289 43.44 -21.20 9.90
CA GLY A 289 42.84 -20.00 10.50
C GLY A 289 41.88 -19.25 9.59
N SER A 290 41.00 -18.47 10.20
CA SER A 290 40.06 -17.58 9.49
C SER A 290 39.65 -16.37 10.33
N ARG A 291 39.28 -15.29 9.65
CA ARG A 291 38.56 -14.14 10.25
C ARG A 291 37.12 -14.50 10.66
N HIS A 292 36.58 -15.62 10.18
CA HIS A 292 35.23 -16.09 10.49
C HIS A 292 35.23 -17.16 11.60
N ALA A 293 34.13 -17.24 12.36
CA ALA A 293 33.95 -18.24 13.41
C ALA A 293 34.03 -19.67 12.86
N VAL A 294 34.38 -20.63 13.74
CA VAL A 294 34.54 -22.07 13.41
C VAL A 294 35.32 -22.32 12.13
N LEU A 295 36.34 -21.49 11.89
CA LEU A 295 37.29 -21.62 10.78
C LEU A 295 36.67 -21.57 9.37
N LEU A 296 35.52 -20.91 9.17
CA LEU A 296 34.89 -20.85 7.84
C LEU A 296 35.70 -20.01 6.82
N ASN A 297 35.73 -20.40 5.55
CA ASN A 297 36.45 -19.70 4.47
C ASN A 297 35.88 -18.29 4.17
N ASP A 298 34.55 -18.14 4.24
CA ASP A 298 33.82 -16.87 4.14
C ASP A 298 32.63 -16.91 5.13
N THR A 299 31.79 -15.88 5.15
CA THR A 299 30.50 -15.89 5.87
C THR A 299 29.58 -17.02 5.39
N PRO A 300 28.72 -17.60 6.26
CA PRO A 300 27.86 -18.73 5.87
C PRO A 300 26.98 -18.43 4.65
N GLY A 301 26.37 -17.24 4.59
CA GLY A 301 25.54 -16.84 3.45
C GLY A 301 26.29 -16.81 2.12
N ARG A 302 27.57 -16.42 2.12
CA ARG A 302 28.44 -16.45 0.93
C ARG A 302 28.80 -17.87 0.52
N LEU A 303 29.29 -18.69 1.47
CA LEU A 303 29.69 -20.07 1.20
C LEU A 303 28.55 -20.92 0.64
N CYS A 304 27.34 -20.80 1.20
CA CYS A 304 26.20 -21.60 0.75
C CYS A 304 25.80 -21.27 -0.72
N VAL A 305 25.80 -20.00 -1.12
CA VAL A 305 25.33 -19.61 -2.47
C VAL A 305 26.35 -19.85 -3.58
N GLU A 306 27.62 -20.12 -3.28
CA GLU A 306 28.61 -20.55 -4.28
C GLU A 306 28.22 -21.88 -4.95
N CYS A 307 27.50 -22.75 -4.22
CA CYS A 307 26.93 -23.99 -4.74
C CYS A 307 25.40 -23.91 -4.96
N HIS A 308 24.66 -23.15 -4.14
CA HIS A 308 23.21 -23.00 -4.26
C HIS A 308 22.82 -21.79 -5.11
N SER A 309 23.07 -21.89 -6.43
CA SER A 309 22.89 -20.81 -7.43
C SER A 309 21.50 -20.19 -7.51
N ASP A 310 20.47 -20.89 -7.06
CA ASP A 310 19.07 -20.47 -7.23
C ASP A 310 18.61 -19.55 -6.06
N ILE A 311 19.33 -19.56 -4.94
CA ILE A 311 18.99 -18.83 -3.71
C ILE A 311 19.30 -17.31 -3.77
N PRO A 312 20.40 -16.83 -4.40
CA PRO A 312 20.65 -15.39 -4.56
C PRO A 312 19.47 -14.60 -5.12
N ASP A 313 18.76 -15.14 -6.11
CA ASP A 313 17.59 -14.50 -6.72
C ASP A 313 16.43 -14.35 -5.73
N GLU A 314 16.19 -15.37 -4.88
CA GLU A 314 15.20 -15.30 -3.78
C GLU A 314 15.60 -14.26 -2.73
N LEU A 315 16.90 -14.18 -2.38
CA LEU A 315 17.41 -13.26 -1.36
C LEU A 315 17.37 -11.78 -1.80
N VAL A 316 17.30 -11.46 -3.09
CA VAL A 316 17.17 -10.07 -3.59
C VAL A 316 15.74 -9.66 -3.96
N MET A 317 14.74 -10.51 -3.71
CA MET A 317 13.33 -10.19 -4.00
C MET A 317 12.79 -9.01 -3.18
N ALA A 318 11.71 -8.40 -3.69
CA ALA A 318 11.08 -7.19 -3.14
C ALA A 318 10.66 -7.33 -1.66
N SER A 319 10.14 -8.50 -1.27
CA SER A 319 10.04 -8.91 0.13
C SER A 319 11.03 -10.03 0.37
N SER A 320 11.84 -9.93 1.41
CA SER A 320 12.99 -10.80 1.62
C SER A 320 13.35 -10.86 3.08
N HIS A 321 13.60 -12.05 3.58
CA HIS A 321 13.72 -12.33 5.00
C HIS A 321 15.14 -11.99 5.48
N GLN A 322 15.26 -10.97 6.33
CA GLN A 322 16.56 -10.49 6.80
C GLN A 322 17.44 -11.60 7.41
N PRO A 323 16.94 -12.49 8.29
CA PRO A 323 17.73 -13.62 8.80
C PRO A 323 18.33 -14.51 7.71
N ALA A 324 17.60 -14.76 6.60
CA ALA A 324 18.07 -15.59 5.49
C ALA A 324 19.17 -14.92 4.65
N ARG A 325 19.22 -13.58 4.63
CA ARG A 325 20.29 -12.79 3.98
C ARG A 325 21.59 -12.75 4.78
N GLU A 326 21.47 -12.78 6.11
CA GLU A 326 22.61 -12.64 7.02
C GLU A 326 23.33 -13.97 7.23
N ASP A 327 22.58 -15.03 7.57
CA ASP A 327 23.17 -16.31 7.97
C ASP A 327 22.17 -17.46 7.79
N CYS A 328 22.42 -18.30 6.78
CA CYS A 328 21.62 -19.48 6.50
C CYS A 328 21.56 -20.46 7.70
N THR A 329 22.57 -20.48 8.56
CA THR A 329 22.66 -21.42 9.69
C THR A 329 21.69 -21.13 10.84
N LYS A 330 21.04 -19.94 10.82
CA LYS A 330 19.92 -19.62 11.73
C LYS A 330 18.72 -20.55 11.53
N CYS A 331 18.53 -21.06 10.31
CA CYS A 331 17.41 -21.95 9.96
C CYS A 331 17.87 -23.32 9.42
N HIS A 332 19.09 -23.43 8.91
CA HIS A 332 19.65 -24.65 8.31
C HIS A 332 20.81 -25.23 9.13
N SER A 333 20.94 -26.56 9.11
CA SER A 333 22.12 -27.24 9.61
C SER A 333 23.13 -27.43 8.48
N ALA A 334 24.23 -26.67 8.52
CA ALA A 334 25.27 -26.71 7.49
C ALA A 334 25.89 -28.10 7.28
N HIS A 335 25.92 -28.92 8.34
CA HIS A 335 26.53 -30.24 8.32
C HIS A 335 25.56 -31.41 8.17
N GLY A 336 24.24 -31.27 8.28
CA GLY A 336 23.31 -32.41 8.13
C GLY A 336 22.22 -32.51 9.19
N GLU A 337 21.43 -33.59 9.14
CA GLU A 337 20.00 -33.58 9.51
C GLU A 337 19.67 -33.20 10.98
N MET A 338 18.46 -32.69 11.28
CA MET A 338 17.18 -33.38 11.04
C MET A 338 16.02 -32.52 10.49
N THR A 339 15.95 -32.37 9.15
CA THR A 339 14.78 -32.66 8.29
C THR A 339 15.13 -32.41 6.80
N LYS A 340 14.22 -32.75 5.88
CA LYS A 340 14.32 -32.49 4.43
C LYS A 340 14.74 -31.04 4.13
N LYS A 341 15.74 -30.86 3.25
CA LYS A 341 16.44 -29.59 2.95
C LYS A 341 17.31 -29.04 4.11
N LEU A 342 17.82 -29.91 4.99
CA LEU A 342 18.77 -29.54 6.04
C LEU A 342 18.22 -28.48 7.02
N ILE A 343 16.93 -28.48 7.33
CA ILE A 343 16.34 -27.51 8.26
C ILE A 343 16.74 -27.91 9.69
N ALA A 344 17.16 -26.93 10.51
CA ALA A 344 17.80 -27.15 11.82
C ALA A 344 16.83 -27.54 12.96
N GLY A 345 15.54 -27.67 12.68
CA GLY A 345 14.49 -27.94 13.66
C GLY A 345 13.12 -28.08 12.98
N SER A 346 12.05 -28.04 13.77
CA SER A 346 10.71 -27.89 13.18
C SER A 346 10.54 -26.47 12.63
N VAL A 347 9.75 -26.33 11.55
CA VAL A 347 9.42 -25.02 10.97
C VAL A 347 8.82 -24.08 12.03
N ASN A 348 7.95 -24.60 12.89
CA ASN A 348 7.28 -23.83 13.93
C ASN A 348 8.26 -23.29 14.96
N ASP A 349 9.14 -24.16 15.50
CA ASP A 349 10.10 -23.75 16.53
C ASP A 349 11.08 -22.69 16.00
N LEU A 350 11.49 -22.82 14.72
CA LEU A 350 12.37 -21.84 14.06
C LEU A 350 11.66 -20.50 13.80
N CYS A 351 10.42 -20.53 13.30
CA CYS A 351 9.65 -19.31 13.06
C CYS A 351 9.27 -18.61 14.38
N LEU A 352 8.65 -19.32 15.32
CA LEU A 352 8.13 -18.78 16.58
C LEU A 352 9.22 -18.46 17.61
N GLY A 353 10.43 -19.01 17.44
CA GLY A 353 11.61 -18.62 18.21
C GLY A 353 12.06 -17.18 17.97
N CYS A 354 11.74 -16.62 16.79
CA CYS A 354 11.98 -15.22 16.44
C CYS A 354 10.68 -14.40 16.46
N HIS A 355 9.61 -14.90 15.84
CA HIS A 355 8.26 -14.30 15.81
C HIS A 355 7.52 -14.60 17.12
N THR A 356 8.09 -14.13 18.22
CA THR A 356 7.61 -14.44 19.57
C THR A 356 6.23 -13.89 19.87
N ASP A 357 5.83 -12.81 19.18
CA ASP A 357 4.49 -12.20 19.16
C ASP A 357 3.39 -13.16 18.68
N LEU A 358 3.72 -14.09 17.77
CA LEU A 358 2.78 -15.09 17.30
C LEU A 358 2.51 -16.19 18.33
N ASN A 359 3.35 -16.37 19.36
CA ASN A 359 3.05 -17.31 20.44
C ASN A 359 1.85 -16.87 21.28
N ASP A 360 1.70 -15.55 21.51
CA ASP A 360 0.51 -15.02 22.19
C ASP A 360 -0.75 -15.18 21.33
N ALA A 361 -0.60 -15.08 20.00
CA ALA A 361 -1.69 -15.30 19.05
C ALA A 361 -2.22 -16.75 19.07
N LEU A 362 -1.36 -17.75 19.29
CA LEU A 362 -1.74 -19.16 19.46
C LEU A 362 -2.59 -19.43 20.73
N ALA A 363 -2.59 -18.51 21.69
CA ALA A 363 -3.41 -18.61 22.90
C ALA A 363 -4.84 -18.04 22.75
N LEU A 364 -5.17 -17.46 21.59
CA LEU A 364 -6.48 -16.85 21.32
C LEU A 364 -7.55 -17.91 20.99
N GLU A 365 -8.83 -17.58 21.24
CA GLU A 365 -9.94 -18.52 21.04
C GLU A 365 -10.28 -18.74 19.55
N THR A 366 -10.15 -17.72 18.70
CA THR A 366 -10.41 -17.85 17.25
C THR A 366 -9.09 -17.94 16.50
N LEU A 367 -8.62 -19.17 16.26
CA LEU A 367 -7.44 -19.47 15.46
C LEU A 367 -7.79 -19.77 14.00
N HIS A 368 -6.88 -19.45 13.08
CA HIS A 368 -6.89 -19.97 11.71
C HIS A 368 -6.11 -21.29 11.66
N TYR A 369 -6.71 -22.36 11.14
CA TYR A 369 -6.15 -23.71 11.26
C TYR A 369 -4.75 -23.88 10.63
N PRO A 370 -4.45 -23.40 9.41
CA PRO A 370 -3.08 -23.47 8.86
C PRO A 370 -2.03 -22.80 9.74
N PHE A 371 -2.41 -21.80 10.55
CA PHE A 371 -1.52 -21.20 11.55
C PHE A 371 -1.44 -22.04 12.82
N ALA A 372 -2.58 -22.52 13.34
CA ALA A 372 -2.64 -23.34 14.55
C ALA A 372 -1.94 -24.71 14.42
N ASP A 373 -2.02 -25.32 13.23
CA ASP A 373 -1.34 -26.56 12.86
C ASP A 373 0.13 -26.32 12.46
N GLY A 374 0.53 -25.05 12.29
CA GLY A 374 1.90 -24.64 12.03
C GLY A 374 2.37 -24.88 10.59
N GLU A 375 1.47 -24.71 9.64
CA GLU A 375 1.70 -24.81 8.21
C GLU A 375 2.20 -23.46 7.66
N CYS A 376 3.17 -22.82 8.34
CA CYS A 376 3.69 -21.48 8.00
C CYS A 376 4.16 -21.40 6.54
N LEU A 377 4.77 -22.48 6.05
CA LEU A 377 5.26 -22.62 4.68
C LEU A 377 4.16 -22.89 3.64
N ASP A 378 2.89 -23.00 4.04
CA ASP A 378 1.78 -23.06 3.09
C ASP A 378 1.41 -21.68 2.58
N CYS A 379 1.58 -20.62 3.39
CA CYS A 379 1.42 -19.24 2.96
C CYS A 379 2.74 -18.50 2.69
N HIS A 380 3.82 -18.77 3.44
CA HIS A 380 5.06 -17.98 3.39
C HIS A 380 6.23 -18.66 2.68
N VAL A 381 7.16 -17.84 2.17
CA VAL A 381 8.44 -18.23 1.54
C VAL A 381 9.59 -17.59 2.34
N PRO A 382 10.34 -18.35 3.14
CA PRO A 382 11.21 -17.80 4.21
C PRO A 382 12.55 -17.21 3.73
N HIS A 383 12.82 -17.20 2.42
CA HIS A 383 13.97 -16.49 1.84
C HIS A 383 13.54 -15.16 1.23
N GLY A 384 12.59 -15.21 0.30
CA GLY A 384 12.01 -14.03 -0.33
C GLY A 384 10.81 -14.34 -1.21
N SER A 385 10.08 -13.29 -1.57
CA SER A 385 8.93 -13.31 -2.45
C SER A 385 8.79 -11.96 -3.19
N ALA A 386 8.13 -11.99 -4.34
CA ALA A 386 7.67 -10.78 -5.01
C ALA A 386 6.56 -10.06 -4.20
N ASN A 387 5.82 -10.82 -3.38
CA ASN A 387 4.67 -10.32 -2.63
C ASN A 387 5.08 -9.88 -1.22
N GLY A 388 4.39 -8.87 -0.67
CA GLY A 388 4.66 -8.35 0.67
C GLY A 388 4.43 -9.38 1.79
N SER A 389 5.16 -9.25 2.89
CA SER A 389 5.13 -10.21 4.02
C SER A 389 5.49 -11.65 3.62
N LEU A 390 6.35 -11.81 2.61
CA LEU A 390 6.88 -13.10 2.17
C LEU A 390 5.82 -14.11 1.67
N THR A 391 4.64 -13.68 1.23
CA THR A 391 3.59 -14.64 0.81
C THR A 391 3.88 -15.29 -0.54
N LYS A 392 3.49 -16.55 -0.76
CA LYS A 392 3.67 -17.27 -2.05
C LYS A 392 2.99 -16.60 -3.24
N ALA A 393 1.81 -16.03 -3.02
CA ALA A 393 0.99 -15.38 -4.03
C ALA A 393 0.42 -14.05 -3.50
N GLU A 394 -0.17 -13.28 -4.40
CA GLU A 394 -1.01 -12.14 -4.04
C GLU A 394 -2.21 -12.60 -3.19
N ARG A 395 -2.63 -11.76 -2.25
CA ARG A 395 -3.50 -12.20 -1.13
C ARG A 395 -4.86 -12.76 -1.60
N ILE A 396 -5.41 -12.23 -2.69
CA ILE A 396 -6.68 -12.72 -3.24
C ILE A 396 -6.59 -14.15 -3.78
N ASP A 397 -5.48 -14.46 -4.47
CA ASP A 397 -5.23 -15.79 -5.04
C ASP A 397 -4.85 -16.76 -3.92
N LEU A 398 -3.94 -16.34 -3.03
CA LEU A 398 -3.48 -17.12 -1.87
C LEU A 398 -4.63 -17.59 -0.98
N CYS A 399 -5.54 -16.67 -0.60
CA CYS A 399 -6.71 -17.04 0.18
C CYS A 399 -7.72 -17.83 -0.67
N GLY A 400 -7.82 -17.51 -1.97
CA GLY A 400 -8.71 -18.18 -2.93
C GLY A 400 -8.36 -19.64 -3.23
N GLU A 401 -7.13 -20.09 -2.95
CA GLU A 401 -6.72 -21.51 -3.04
C GLU A 401 -7.43 -22.41 -2.02
N CYS A 402 -7.90 -21.85 -0.89
CA CYS A 402 -8.61 -22.60 0.16
C CYS A 402 -10.04 -22.07 0.42
N HIS A 403 -10.29 -20.77 0.21
CA HIS A 403 -11.59 -20.14 0.44
C HIS A 403 -12.36 -19.96 -0.88
N ASP A 404 -12.84 -21.05 -1.47
CA ASP A 404 -13.59 -21.12 -2.74
C ASP A 404 -14.64 -19.99 -2.95
N GLN A 405 -15.29 -19.57 -1.87
CA GLN A 405 -16.32 -18.53 -1.85
C GLN A 405 -15.82 -17.17 -2.37
N VAL A 406 -14.53 -16.85 -2.20
CA VAL A 406 -13.89 -15.62 -2.68
C VAL A 406 -14.05 -15.49 -4.19
N ASN A 407 -13.83 -16.58 -4.93
CA ASN A 407 -13.99 -16.62 -6.39
C ASN A 407 -15.45 -16.38 -6.83
N GLY A 408 -16.41 -16.86 -6.02
CA GLY A 408 -17.83 -16.59 -6.21
C GLY A 408 -18.19 -15.13 -6.00
N TRP A 409 -17.74 -14.51 -4.90
CA TRP A 409 -17.98 -13.10 -4.59
C TRP A 409 -17.43 -12.15 -5.66
N MET A 410 -16.23 -12.43 -6.18
CA MET A 410 -15.62 -11.64 -7.26
C MET A 410 -16.42 -11.64 -8.57
N SER A 411 -17.37 -12.58 -8.73
CA SER A 411 -18.25 -12.69 -9.90
C SER A 411 -19.60 -11.95 -9.74
N GLN A 412 -19.92 -11.43 -8.55
CA GLN A 412 -21.17 -10.71 -8.28
C GLN A 412 -21.12 -9.24 -8.74
N LYS A 413 -22.29 -8.61 -8.90
CA LYS A 413 -22.39 -7.26 -9.50
C LYS A 413 -21.79 -6.15 -8.65
N ALA A 414 -21.99 -6.21 -7.33
CA ALA A 414 -21.42 -5.28 -6.37
C ALA A 414 -20.40 -6.04 -5.52
N VAL A 415 -19.12 -5.68 -5.64
CA VAL A 415 -18.03 -6.26 -4.84
C VAL A 415 -17.45 -5.15 -3.99
N HIS A 416 -17.32 -5.39 -2.69
CA HIS A 416 -16.80 -4.41 -1.75
C HIS A 416 -15.33 -4.09 -2.05
N THR A 417 -14.95 -2.81 -1.99
CA THR A 417 -13.64 -2.33 -2.47
C THR A 417 -12.43 -3.03 -1.81
N PRO A 418 -12.40 -3.28 -0.48
CA PRO A 418 -11.30 -4.03 0.13
C PRO A 418 -11.15 -5.44 -0.45
N LEU A 419 -12.25 -6.18 -0.64
CA LEU A 419 -12.22 -7.51 -1.27
C LEU A 419 -11.73 -7.42 -2.72
N LYS A 420 -12.28 -6.49 -3.51
CA LYS A 420 -11.91 -6.27 -4.91
C LYS A 420 -10.43 -5.89 -5.10
N THR A 421 -9.79 -5.35 -4.06
CA THR A 421 -8.37 -4.96 -4.06
C THR A 421 -7.48 -5.94 -3.29
N GLY A 422 -7.98 -7.12 -2.94
CA GLY A 422 -7.23 -8.18 -2.25
C GLY A 422 -6.86 -7.87 -0.79
N LYS A 423 -7.45 -6.82 -0.21
CA LYS A 423 -7.12 -6.32 1.13
C LYS A 423 -7.91 -7.01 2.25
N CYS A 424 -7.91 -8.34 2.24
CA CYS A 424 -8.62 -9.15 3.24
C CYS A 424 -8.20 -8.77 4.68
N ASN A 425 -6.94 -8.38 4.87
CA ASN A 425 -6.35 -8.06 6.16
C ASN A 425 -6.60 -6.64 6.69
N GLU A 426 -7.37 -5.80 5.99
CA GLU A 426 -7.98 -4.61 6.62
C GLU A 426 -9.17 -5.00 7.51
N CYS A 427 -9.71 -6.22 7.34
CA CYS A 427 -10.86 -6.74 8.08
C CYS A 427 -10.57 -8.00 8.89
N HIS A 428 -9.71 -8.89 8.39
CA HIS A 428 -9.41 -10.20 9.00
C HIS A 428 -7.94 -10.35 9.40
N GLU A 429 -7.67 -10.84 10.60
CA GLU A 429 -6.32 -11.27 11.00
C GLU A 429 -6.06 -12.70 10.48
N PRO A 430 -5.14 -12.93 9.53
CA PRO A 430 -4.94 -14.24 8.89
C PRO A 430 -4.42 -15.36 9.82
N HIS A 431 -3.97 -15.04 11.04
CA HIS A 431 -3.45 -16.03 11.99
C HIS A 431 -4.45 -16.36 13.11
N ALA A 432 -4.85 -15.37 13.90
CA ALA A 432 -5.72 -15.56 15.05
C ALA A 432 -6.34 -14.23 15.52
N SER A 433 -7.52 -14.26 16.12
CA SER A 433 -8.14 -13.08 16.72
C SER A 433 -8.88 -13.41 18.01
N VAL A 434 -9.07 -12.38 18.85
CA VAL A 434 -10.06 -12.38 19.93
C VAL A 434 -11.50 -12.35 19.39
N ASN A 435 -11.71 -11.87 18.16
CA ASN A 435 -13.02 -11.74 17.54
C ASN A 435 -13.33 -12.94 16.64
N ARG A 436 -14.61 -13.34 16.66
CA ARG A 436 -15.12 -14.45 15.82
C ARG A 436 -14.96 -14.13 14.34
N ASN A 437 -14.77 -15.16 13.51
CA ASN A 437 -14.46 -15.04 12.08
C ASN A 437 -13.16 -14.25 11.79
N LEU A 438 -12.22 -14.29 12.74
CA LEU A 438 -10.90 -13.66 12.63
C LEU A 438 -10.93 -12.13 12.43
N LEU A 439 -11.98 -11.42 12.87
CA LEU A 439 -12.08 -9.98 12.62
C LEU A 439 -11.03 -9.18 13.42
N VAL A 440 -10.47 -8.11 12.83
CA VAL A 440 -9.44 -7.27 13.51
C VAL A 440 -9.99 -6.46 14.68
N THR A 441 -11.29 -6.13 14.67
CA THR A 441 -12.02 -5.56 15.81
C THR A 441 -13.49 -6.03 15.77
N ASP A 442 -14.33 -5.52 16.67
CA ASP A 442 -15.78 -5.73 16.62
C ASP A 442 -16.38 -5.33 15.26
N ARG A 443 -17.42 -6.05 14.82
CA ARG A 443 -18.00 -5.89 13.49
C ARG A 443 -18.56 -4.49 13.24
N ALA A 444 -19.19 -3.84 14.23
CA ALA A 444 -19.76 -2.51 14.05
C ALA A 444 -18.66 -1.44 13.95
N GLU A 445 -17.62 -1.55 14.78
CA GLU A 445 -16.44 -0.67 14.71
C GLU A 445 -15.67 -0.86 13.39
N LEU A 446 -15.52 -2.11 12.93
CA LEU A 446 -14.83 -2.43 11.68
C LEU A 446 -15.43 -1.71 10.47
N CYS A 447 -16.75 -1.68 10.34
CA CYS A 447 -17.41 -0.89 9.29
C CYS A 447 -17.14 0.61 9.46
N LEU A 448 -17.23 1.12 10.69
CA LEU A 448 -17.09 2.55 10.98
C LEU A 448 -15.65 3.07 10.86
N ASN A 449 -14.63 2.20 10.90
CA ASN A 449 -13.25 2.58 10.60
C ASN A 449 -13.08 3.19 9.19
N CYS A 450 -13.96 2.83 8.24
CA CYS A 450 -14.02 3.45 6.91
C CYS A 450 -15.30 4.29 6.68
N HIS A 451 -16.42 3.93 7.32
CA HIS A 451 -17.73 4.56 7.11
C HIS A 451 -18.16 5.54 8.23
N SER A 452 -17.23 5.96 9.10
CA SER A 452 -17.49 6.89 10.23
C SER A 452 -18.24 8.15 9.84
N SER A 453 -17.96 8.72 8.66
CA SER A 453 -18.64 9.93 8.15
C SER A 453 -20.15 9.77 7.98
N MET A 454 -20.67 8.54 7.87
CA MET A 454 -22.10 8.27 7.81
C MET A 454 -22.79 8.46 9.17
N MET A 455 -22.05 8.38 10.28
CA MET A 455 -22.58 8.58 11.64
C MET A 455 -22.47 10.04 12.11
N GLU A 456 -21.92 10.94 11.29
CA GLU A 456 -21.81 12.35 11.63
C GLU A 456 -23.18 13.04 11.68
N ASN A 457 -23.37 13.93 12.65
CA ASN A 457 -24.61 14.70 12.85
C ASN A 457 -25.86 13.85 13.16
N LEU A 458 -25.72 12.59 13.58
CA LEU A 458 -26.84 11.70 13.92
C LEU A 458 -27.85 12.34 14.89
N ALA A 459 -27.36 13.13 15.86
CA ALA A 459 -28.19 13.84 16.83
C ALA A 459 -29.10 14.95 16.25
N ASP A 460 -28.80 15.45 15.04
CA ASP A 460 -29.60 16.46 14.32
C ASP A 460 -30.58 15.81 13.31
N HIS A 461 -30.71 14.49 13.31
CA HIS A 461 -31.51 13.71 12.37
C HIS A 461 -32.38 12.69 13.13
N VAL A 462 -33.50 12.31 12.51
CA VAL A 462 -34.23 11.09 12.85
C VAL A 462 -33.44 9.93 12.23
N ALA A 463 -32.90 9.05 13.07
CA ALA A 463 -32.18 7.86 12.66
C ALA A 463 -33.15 6.67 12.45
N HIS A 464 -32.80 5.77 11.53
CA HIS A 464 -33.43 4.48 11.42
C HIS A 464 -32.86 3.55 12.50
N PRO A 465 -33.66 2.85 13.33
CA PRO A 465 -33.13 2.14 14.50
C PRO A 465 -32.00 1.12 14.20
N PRO A 466 -32.08 0.26 13.15
CA PRO A 466 -30.97 -0.63 12.80
C PRO A 466 -29.67 0.11 12.41
N PHE A 467 -29.77 1.35 11.93
CA PHE A 467 -28.60 2.18 11.62
C PHE A 467 -28.03 2.87 12.87
N GLU A 468 -28.88 3.37 13.76
CA GLU A 468 -28.48 3.90 15.07
C GLU A 468 -27.80 2.83 15.94
N GLU A 469 -28.33 1.61 15.93
CA GLU A 469 -27.82 0.44 16.63
C GLU A 469 -26.63 -0.23 15.91
N LYS A 470 -26.25 0.27 14.72
CA LYS A 470 -25.11 -0.18 13.89
C LYS A 470 -25.22 -1.61 13.37
N GLU A 471 -26.44 -2.12 13.22
CA GLU A 471 -26.76 -3.44 12.67
C GLU A 471 -26.66 -3.47 11.13
N CYS A 472 -25.52 -3.02 10.58
CA CYS A 472 -25.34 -2.86 9.14
C CYS A 472 -25.61 -4.16 8.35
N GLU A 473 -25.31 -5.32 8.94
CA GLU A 473 -25.49 -6.62 8.26
C GLU A 473 -26.93 -7.14 8.19
N THR A 474 -27.87 -6.48 8.87
CA THR A 474 -29.32 -6.74 8.71
C THR A 474 -29.79 -6.40 7.29
N CYS A 475 -29.14 -5.42 6.63
CA CYS A 475 -29.46 -4.99 5.27
C CYS A 475 -28.31 -5.22 4.27
N HIS A 476 -27.05 -5.17 4.70
CA HIS A 476 -25.87 -5.19 3.81
C HIS A 476 -25.01 -6.47 3.94
N GLN A 477 -24.47 -6.93 2.82
CA GLN A 477 -23.52 -8.04 2.74
C GLN A 477 -22.08 -7.51 2.60
N PRO A 478 -21.18 -7.69 3.58
CA PRO A 478 -19.92 -6.94 3.69
C PRO A 478 -18.83 -7.32 2.65
N HIS A 479 -19.04 -8.36 1.84
CA HIS A 479 -18.08 -8.87 0.86
C HIS A 479 -18.49 -8.53 -0.57
N ALA A 480 -19.63 -9.04 -1.01
CA ALA A 480 -20.20 -8.83 -2.34
C ALA A 480 -21.69 -9.16 -2.33
N SER A 481 -22.42 -8.69 -3.34
CA SER A 481 -23.84 -9.00 -3.58
C SER A 481 -24.20 -8.77 -5.06
N ASP A 482 -25.29 -9.40 -5.52
CA ASP A 482 -25.90 -9.13 -6.83
C ASP A 482 -26.79 -7.87 -6.85
N HIS A 483 -26.90 -7.16 -5.73
CA HIS A 483 -27.69 -5.95 -5.51
C HIS A 483 -26.80 -4.71 -5.27
N THR A 484 -27.20 -3.58 -5.83
CA THR A 484 -26.52 -2.28 -5.69
C THR A 484 -26.40 -1.88 -4.22
N GLY A 485 -25.28 -1.25 -3.85
CA GLY A 485 -25.05 -0.85 -2.45
C GLY A 485 -24.77 -2.01 -1.50
N LEU A 486 -24.40 -3.19 -2.03
CA LEU A 486 -24.14 -4.40 -1.25
C LEU A 486 -25.34 -4.86 -0.42
N LEU A 487 -26.58 -4.70 -0.89
CA LEU A 487 -27.76 -5.16 -0.16
C LEU A 487 -27.87 -6.70 -0.16
N GLY A 488 -28.35 -7.31 0.93
CA GLY A 488 -28.43 -8.78 1.06
C GLY A 488 -29.45 -9.46 0.13
N ASP A 489 -30.48 -8.71 -0.30
CA ASP A 489 -31.51 -9.09 -1.28
C ASP A 489 -32.01 -7.79 -1.96
N LYS A 490 -33.14 -7.83 -2.65
CA LYS A 490 -33.83 -6.64 -3.17
C LYS A 490 -34.31 -5.74 -2.03
N LEU A 491 -34.17 -4.43 -2.24
CA LEU A 491 -34.57 -3.37 -1.31
C LEU A 491 -36.02 -3.54 -0.82
N ASP A 492 -36.97 -3.75 -1.74
CA ASP A 492 -38.40 -3.87 -1.42
C ASP A 492 -38.69 -5.05 -0.49
N ARG A 493 -37.95 -6.15 -0.65
CA ARG A 493 -38.05 -7.32 0.20
C ARG A 493 -37.46 -7.07 1.58
N ILE A 494 -36.23 -6.55 1.67
CA ILE A 494 -35.56 -6.21 2.95
C ILE A 494 -36.47 -5.30 3.78
N CYS A 495 -37.01 -4.23 3.18
CA CYS A 495 -37.90 -3.32 3.89
C CYS A 495 -39.18 -4.03 4.38
N ARG A 496 -39.78 -4.91 3.58
CA ARG A 496 -41.03 -5.63 3.94
C ARG A 496 -40.84 -6.77 4.94
N GLU A 497 -39.61 -7.21 5.22
CA GLU A 497 -39.35 -8.18 6.28
C GLU A 497 -39.58 -7.59 7.68
N CYS A 498 -39.49 -6.25 7.82
CA CYS A 498 -39.76 -5.53 9.07
C CYS A 498 -40.95 -4.53 9.00
N HIS A 499 -41.19 -3.90 7.84
CA HIS A 499 -42.23 -2.88 7.67
C HIS A 499 -43.48 -3.45 7.00
N ASP A 500 -44.56 -3.55 7.76
CA ASP A 500 -45.91 -3.74 7.21
C ASP A 500 -46.40 -2.41 6.62
N ILE A 501 -46.59 -2.38 5.30
CA ILE A 501 -47.14 -1.23 4.57
C ILE A 501 -48.57 -1.50 4.06
N SER A 502 -49.23 -2.57 4.52
CA SER A 502 -50.57 -2.93 4.07
C SER A 502 -51.64 -2.02 4.65
N SER A 503 -52.68 -1.73 3.86
CA SER A 503 -53.87 -0.99 4.31
C SER A 503 -54.89 -1.88 5.05
N GLY A 504 -54.45 -3.01 5.62
CA GLY A 504 -55.32 -4.06 6.18
C GLY A 504 -55.50 -5.24 5.23
N ASP A 505 -56.74 -5.69 5.02
CA ASP A 505 -57.05 -6.83 4.15
C ASP A 505 -56.66 -6.54 2.68
N PRO A 506 -55.80 -7.34 2.03
CA PRO A 506 -55.45 -7.18 0.62
C PRO A 506 -56.64 -7.22 -0.35
N ALA A 507 -57.78 -7.79 0.05
CA ALA A 507 -59.03 -7.76 -0.72
C ALA A 507 -59.75 -6.40 -0.65
N MET A 508 -59.39 -5.55 0.31
CA MET A 508 -59.95 -4.21 0.50
C MET A 508 -59.08 -3.10 -0.10
N THR A 509 -57.82 -3.35 -0.46
CA THR A 509 -56.96 -2.35 -1.12
C THR A 509 -57.48 -2.00 -2.52
N VAL A 510 -57.85 -0.74 -2.76
CA VAL A 510 -58.43 -0.24 -4.03
C VAL A 510 -57.43 0.58 -4.85
N SER A 511 -56.45 1.23 -4.22
CA SER A 511 -55.37 1.91 -4.93
C SER A 511 -54.02 1.75 -4.23
N LYS A 512 -52.95 1.72 -5.04
CA LYS A 512 -51.55 1.61 -4.60
C LYS A 512 -50.72 2.65 -5.34
N HIS A 513 -49.69 3.18 -4.68
CA HIS A 513 -48.80 4.17 -5.26
C HIS A 513 -47.72 3.48 -6.12
N GLN A 514 -47.47 3.99 -7.32
CA GLN A 514 -46.65 3.31 -8.32
C GLN A 514 -45.20 3.04 -7.84
N PRO A 515 -44.48 3.99 -7.21
CA PRO A 515 -43.16 3.72 -6.61
C PRO A 515 -43.15 2.55 -5.62
N VAL A 516 -44.23 2.37 -4.85
CA VAL A 516 -44.36 1.29 -3.85
C VAL A 516 -44.63 -0.07 -4.51
N THR A 517 -45.34 -0.10 -5.64
CA THR A 517 -45.51 -1.32 -6.44
C THR A 517 -44.25 -1.69 -7.23
N ASP A 518 -43.44 -0.70 -7.59
CA ASP A 518 -42.16 -0.88 -8.30
C ASP A 518 -40.99 -1.21 -7.36
N GLY A 519 -41.18 -1.05 -6.04
CA GLY A 519 -40.19 -1.37 -5.00
C GLY A 519 -39.18 -0.24 -4.72
N ASP A 520 -39.42 0.96 -5.24
CA ASP A 520 -38.54 2.12 -5.05
C ASP A 520 -38.87 2.87 -3.74
N CYS A 521 -38.58 2.22 -2.61
CA CYS A 521 -38.73 2.84 -1.29
C CYS A 521 -37.76 4.03 -1.11
N THR A 522 -36.58 3.97 -1.73
CA THR A 522 -35.52 4.99 -1.67
C THR A 522 -35.81 6.24 -2.50
N GLY A 523 -36.78 6.21 -3.42
CA GLY A 523 -37.26 7.41 -4.11
C GLY A 523 -37.99 8.40 -3.19
N CYS A 524 -38.38 7.98 -1.97
CA CYS A 524 -39.06 8.83 -0.99
C CYS A 524 -38.42 8.80 0.41
N HIS A 525 -37.80 7.68 0.82
CA HIS A 525 -37.18 7.52 2.14
C HIS A 525 -35.66 7.42 2.08
N GLN A 526 -35.00 7.95 3.11
CA GLN A 526 -33.56 7.79 3.36
C GLN A 526 -33.36 6.73 4.47
N PRO A 527 -33.03 5.47 4.14
CA PRO A 527 -33.11 4.31 5.07
C PRO A 527 -32.06 4.29 6.20
N HIS A 528 -31.23 5.32 6.32
CA HIS A 528 -30.23 5.48 7.38
C HIS A 528 -30.66 6.56 8.38
N MET A 529 -30.82 7.80 7.91
CA MET A 529 -31.28 8.93 8.72
C MET A 529 -31.78 10.08 7.84
N SER A 530 -32.73 10.89 8.32
CA SER A 530 -33.16 12.14 7.66
C SER A 530 -33.43 13.24 8.69
N LYS A 531 -33.41 14.51 8.27
CA LYS A 531 -33.85 15.64 9.09
C LYS A 531 -35.37 15.73 9.25
N ILE A 532 -36.10 14.86 8.55
CA ILE A 532 -37.56 14.86 8.46
C ILE A 532 -38.08 13.56 9.08
N GLU A 533 -39.18 13.66 9.82
CA GLU A 533 -39.87 12.51 10.41
C GLU A 533 -40.24 11.46 9.35
N HIS A 534 -40.39 10.21 9.78
CA HIS A 534 -40.60 9.06 8.90
C HIS A 534 -39.51 8.85 7.82
N LEU A 535 -38.30 9.40 8.06
CA LEU A 535 -37.13 9.25 7.19
C LEU A 535 -37.34 9.80 5.76
N LEU A 536 -38.24 10.77 5.56
CA LEU A 536 -38.52 11.32 4.23
C LEU A 536 -37.35 12.13 3.67
N LEU A 537 -37.16 12.12 2.35
CA LEU A 537 -36.11 12.89 1.66
C LEU A 537 -36.37 14.41 1.65
N ASP A 538 -37.63 14.81 1.58
CA ASP A 538 -38.08 16.21 1.62
C ASP A 538 -39.50 16.28 2.24
N GLN A 539 -39.98 17.48 2.52
CA GLN A 539 -41.36 17.73 2.98
C GLN A 539 -42.36 17.23 1.94
N SER A 540 -43.51 16.73 2.39
CA SER A 540 -44.54 16.05 1.59
C SER A 540 -44.86 16.77 0.28
N GLY A 541 -45.19 18.06 0.31
CA GLY A 541 -45.45 18.86 -0.88
C GLY A 541 -44.28 18.84 -1.88
N THR A 542 -43.07 19.23 -1.45
CA THR A 542 -41.88 19.27 -2.32
C THR A 542 -41.55 17.88 -2.90
N LEU A 543 -41.64 16.85 -2.07
CA LEU A 543 -41.36 15.47 -2.45
C LEU A 543 -42.37 14.97 -3.50
N CYS A 544 -43.67 15.12 -3.25
CA CYS A 544 -44.71 14.75 -4.21
C CYS A 544 -44.60 15.54 -5.52
N TYR A 545 -44.30 16.85 -5.45
CA TYR A 545 -44.09 17.70 -6.63
C TYR A 545 -42.80 17.42 -7.41
N SER A 546 -41.91 16.54 -6.92
CA SER A 546 -40.75 16.07 -7.69
C SER A 546 -41.15 15.11 -8.83
N CYS A 547 -42.24 14.35 -8.64
CA CYS A 547 -42.81 13.43 -9.64
C CYS A 547 -44.13 13.94 -10.23
N HIS A 548 -44.99 14.59 -9.43
CA HIS A 548 -46.26 15.16 -9.87
C HIS A 548 -46.11 16.57 -10.46
N THR A 549 -45.25 16.71 -11.47
CA THR A 549 -44.90 18.01 -12.08
C THR A 549 -46.10 18.72 -12.70
N ASP A 550 -47.02 17.99 -13.33
CA ASP A 550 -48.24 18.57 -13.91
C ASP A 550 -49.12 19.24 -12.84
N LEU A 551 -49.20 18.67 -11.63
CA LEU A 551 -49.95 19.26 -10.52
C LEU A 551 -49.24 20.51 -9.99
N LYS A 552 -47.91 20.45 -9.84
CA LYS A 552 -47.06 21.59 -9.46
C LYS A 552 -47.24 22.78 -10.41
N GLU A 553 -47.23 22.53 -11.71
CA GLU A 553 -47.42 23.57 -12.74
C GLU A 553 -48.83 24.16 -12.70
N ARG A 554 -49.87 23.35 -12.49
CA ARG A 554 -51.23 23.84 -12.32
C ARG A 554 -51.36 24.72 -11.07
N ILE A 555 -50.85 24.25 -9.92
CA ILE A 555 -50.86 24.97 -8.65
C ILE A 555 -50.17 26.34 -8.78
N ALA A 556 -49.06 26.43 -9.50
CA ALA A 556 -48.36 27.69 -9.73
C ALA A 556 -49.14 28.73 -10.57
N ASN A 557 -50.21 28.34 -11.27
CA ASN A 557 -50.90 29.18 -12.27
C ASN A 557 -52.42 29.31 -12.07
N GLY A 558 -53.03 28.57 -11.15
CA GLY A 558 -54.48 28.53 -10.92
C GLY A 558 -54.95 29.15 -9.60
N THR A 559 -56.25 29.07 -9.35
CA THR A 559 -56.83 29.24 -8.00
C THR A 559 -56.59 27.94 -7.23
N VAL A 560 -55.83 28.01 -6.14
CA VAL A 560 -55.36 26.83 -5.38
C VAL A 560 -56.22 26.61 -4.13
N HIS A 561 -56.36 25.36 -3.71
CA HIS A 561 -56.92 24.99 -2.43
C HIS A 561 -55.85 25.07 -1.32
N VAL A 562 -56.13 25.72 -0.19
CA VAL A 562 -55.11 26.05 0.83
C VAL A 562 -54.24 24.84 1.27
N PRO A 563 -54.79 23.64 1.59
CA PRO A 563 -53.96 22.47 1.88
C PRO A 563 -52.99 22.06 0.75
N ALA A 564 -53.36 22.27 -0.52
CA ALA A 564 -52.49 22.01 -1.67
C ALA A 564 -51.44 23.13 -1.88
N GLU A 565 -51.78 24.38 -1.54
CA GLU A 565 -50.85 25.52 -1.51
C GLU A 565 -49.77 25.35 -0.43
N ASP A 566 -50.18 24.93 0.77
CA ASP A 566 -49.30 24.62 1.91
C ASP A 566 -48.48 23.33 1.70
N GLY A 567 -48.84 22.52 0.70
CA GLY A 567 -48.17 21.25 0.39
C GLY A 567 -48.55 20.09 1.33
N ASP A 568 -49.62 20.22 2.12
CA ASP A 568 -50.16 19.14 2.94
C ASP A 568 -50.96 18.14 2.09
N CYS A 569 -50.24 17.33 1.32
CA CYS A 569 -50.83 16.22 0.57
C CYS A 569 -51.32 15.10 1.50
N LEU A 570 -50.67 14.91 2.66
CA LEU A 570 -50.90 13.76 3.54
C LEU A 570 -52.11 13.92 4.47
N GLY A 571 -52.60 15.14 4.69
CA GLY A 571 -53.90 15.38 5.32
C GLY A 571 -55.09 14.82 4.53
N CYS A 572 -54.95 14.65 3.21
CA CYS A 572 -55.99 14.05 2.34
C CYS A 572 -55.61 12.67 1.76
N HIS A 573 -54.33 12.38 1.59
CA HIS A 573 -53.83 11.18 0.92
C HIS A 573 -52.92 10.32 1.79
N VAL A 574 -52.89 9.01 1.52
CA VAL A 574 -51.91 8.07 2.07
C VAL A 574 -50.88 7.68 1.01
N ALA A 575 -49.59 7.77 1.34
CA ALA A 575 -48.51 7.69 0.35
C ALA A 575 -48.25 6.30 -0.26
N HIS A 576 -48.79 5.22 0.33
CA HIS A 576 -48.46 3.84 -0.04
C HIS A 576 -49.63 3.11 -0.70
N GLU A 577 -50.68 2.79 0.07
CA GLU A 577 -51.88 2.14 -0.44
C GLU A 577 -53.12 2.52 0.37
N SER A 578 -54.28 2.43 -0.28
CA SER A 578 -55.57 2.82 0.30
C SER A 578 -56.69 1.88 -0.12
N GLN A 579 -57.66 1.70 0.78
CA GLN A 579 -58.96 1.09 0.49
C GLN A 579 -59.90 2.00 -0.34
N PHE A 580 -59.50 3.25 -0.58
CA PHE A 580 -60.22 4.22 -1.40
C PHE A 580 -59.51 4.45 -2.74
N LYS A 581 -60.21 5.07 -3.70
CA LYS A 581 -59.61 5.45 -4.99
C LYS A 581 -58.65 6.63 -4.80
N THR A 582 -57.71 6.77 -5.73
CA THR A 582 -56.75 7.89 -5.78
C THR A 582 -56.01 8.13 -4.45
N LEU A 583 -55.67 7.06 -3.75
CA LEU A 583 -54.88 7.08 -2.50
C LEU A 583 -55.44 8.00 -1.41
N LEU A 584 -56.76 8.18 -1.32
CA LEU A 584 -57.37 9.01 -0.27
C LEU A 584 -57.26 8.34 1.11
N ALA A 585 -57.17 9.14 2.17
CA ALA A 585 -57.19 8.64 3.55
C ALA A 585 -58.60 8.16 3.97
N GLU A 586 -59.64 8.84 3.51
CA GLU A 586 -61.06 8.52 3.73
C GLU A 586 -61.86 8.66 2.43
N ASP A 587 -63.09 8.15 2.37
CA ASP A 587 -63.99 8.43 1.24
C ASP A 587 -64.63 9.84 1.36
N VAL A 588 -65.15 10.32 0.23
CA VAL A 588 -65.88 11.58 0.14
C VAL A 588 -67.39 11.27 0.20
N PRO A 589 -68.20 11.92 1.06
CA PRO A 589 -67.94 13.24 1.68
C PRO A 589 -67.08 13.37 2.96
N PRO A 590 -66.98 12.39 3.89
CA PRO A 590 -66.34 12.58 5.21
C PRO A 590 -64.99 13.30 5.18
N LEU A 591 -64.10 12.90 4.26
CA LEU A 591 -62.77 13.50 4.12
C LEU A 591 -62.79 15.04 4.03
N CYS A 592 -63.74 15.61 3.27
CA CYS A 592 -63.86 17.05 3.11
C CYS A 592 -64.54 17.71 4.31
N LEU A 593 -65.46 17.01 4.96
CA LEU A 593 -66.24 17.51 6.11
C LEU A 593 -65.42 17.54 7.41
N ASN A 594 -64.25 16.90 7.44
CA ASN A 594 -63.27 17.06 8.51
C ASN A 594 -62.76 18.52 8.64
N CYS A 595 -62.84 19.32 7.55
CA CYS A 595 -62.38 20.71 7.51
C CYS A 595 -63.47 21.72 7.07
N HIS A 596 -64.53 21.28 6.39
CA HIS A 596 -65.60 22.15 5.89
C HIS A 596 -66.95 21.85 6.55
N ASP A 597 -67.66 22.90 6.99
CA ASP A 597 -69.06 22.77 7.38
C ASP A 597 -69.93 22.59 6.12
N GLY A 598 -70.55 21.42 5.99
CA GLY A 598 -71.41 21.06 4.87
C GLY A 598 -72.89 21.32 5.11
N ASP A 599 -73.29 21.92 6.24
CA ASP A 599 -74.69 22.11 6.62
C ASP A 599 -75.02 23.56 7.04
N ASP A 600 -74.05 24.47 7.10
CA ASP A 600 -74.27 25.90 7.38
C ASP A 600 -75.10 26.64 6.30
N ASP A 601 -75.75 27.75 6.68
CA ASP A 601 -76.61 28.54 5.79
C ASP A 601 -75.88 29.10 4.55
N SER A 602 -74.58 29.39 4.65
CA SER A 602 -73.77 29.84 3.51
C SER A 602 -73.40 28.71 2.56
N PHE A 603 -73.23 27.48 3.05
CA PHE A 603 -73.05 26.29 2.24
C PHE A 603 -74.37 25.95 1.54
N ARG A 604 -75.46 25.81 2.30
CA ARG A 604 -76.79 25.44 1.80
C ARG A 604 -77.30 26.40 0.73
N SER A 605 -77.16 27.71 0.93
CA SER A 605 -77.59 28.72 -0.05
C SER A 605 -76.84 28.67 -1.39
N LYS A 606 -75.62 28.11 -1.42
CA LYS A 606 -74.84 27.90 -2.65
C LYS A 606 -75.04 26.51 -3.27
N HIS A 607 -75.48 25.53 -2.49
CA HIS A 607 -75.66 24.13 -2.90
C HIS A 607 -77.14 23.68 -2.90
N LEU A 608 -78.05 24.58 -3.26
CA LEU A 608 -79.48 24.27 -3.45
C LEU A 608 -80.15 23.63 -2.20
N SER A 609 -79.75 24.04 -1.01
CA SER A 609 -80.21 23.52 0.30
C SER A 609 -79.86 22.06 0.62
N LEU A 610 -79.03 21.41 -0.21
CA LEU A 610 -78.49 20.08 0.05
C LEU A 610 -77.45 20.10 1.16
N SER A 611 -77.32 18.99 1.91
CA SER A 611 -76.23 18.77 2.86
C SER A 611 -74.98 18.26 2.13
N GLY A 612 -73.80 18.75 2.52
CA GLY A 612 -72.51 18.25 2.05
C GLY A 612 -72.31 16.75 2.29
N SER A 613 -72.97 16.19 3.32
CA SER A 613 -72.98 14.74 3.60
C SER A 613 -73.62 13.88 2.50
N GLN A 614 -74.30 14.51 1.53
CA GLN A 614 -75.00 13.85 0.42
C GLN A 614 -74.31 14.05 -0.94
N ILE A 615 -73.20 14.80 -1.00
CA ILE A 615 -72.60 15.27 -2.26
C ILE A 615 -71.12 14.82 -2.37
N ASP A 616 -70.78 14.06 -3.40
CA ASP A 616 -69.37 13.84 -3.78
C ASP A 616 -68.80 15.12 -4.41
N CYS A 617 -68.24 16.00 -3.57
CA CYS A 617 -67.75 17.33 -3.93
C CYS A 617 -66.82 17.33 -5.16
N ARG A 618 -66.02 16.26 -5.33
CA ARG A 618 -65.05 16.09 -6.43
C ARG A 618 -65.69 16.03 -7.82
N LYS A 619 -66.99 15.73 -7.91
CA LYS A 619 -67.73 15.73 -9.20
C LYS A 619 -67.93 17.14 -9.75
N CYS A 620 -67.83 18.15 -8.89
CA CYS A 620 -68.11 19.55 -9.19
C CYS A 620 -66.88 20.45 -9.00
N HIS A 621 -66.02 20.11 -8.03
CA HIS A 621 -64.80 20.84 -7.68
C HIS A 621 -63.54 20.01 -7.95
N ASP A 622 -62.46 20.67 -8.35
CA ASP A 622 -61.10 20.14 -8.25
C ASP A 622 -60.55 20.47 -6.85
N PRO A 623 -60.26 19.48 -5.99
CA PRO A 623 -59.86 19.73 -4.60
C PRO A 623 -58.42 20.26 -4.45
N HIS A 624 -57.69 20.47 -5.54
CA HIS A 624 -56.32 20.99 -5.52
C HIS A 624 -56.22 22.36 -6.20
N VAL A 625 -56.66 22.47 -7.46
CA VAL A 625 -56.46 23.69 -8.26
C VAL A 625 -57.36 23.79 -9.49
N SER A 626 -57.93 24.97 -9.72
CA SER A 626 -58.77 25.28 -10.88
C SER A 626 -58.47 26.64 -11.51
N ASP A 627 -58.76 26.76 -12.81
CA ASP A 627 -58.78 28.03 -13.54
C ASP A 627 -60.03 28.88 -13.22
N THR A 628 -60.94 28.38 -12.38
CA THR A 628 -62.24 29.02 -12.09
C THR A 628 -62.43 29.33 -10.59
N PRO A 629 -63.23 30.37 -10.23
CA PRO A 629 -63.55 30.68 -8.85
C PRO A 629 -64.19 29.50 -8.10
N ALA A 630 -64.00 29.45 -6.78
CA ALA A 630 -64.52 28.39 -5.90
C ALA A 630 -64.11 26.96 -6.35
N LEU A 631 -62.97 26.82 -7.02
CA LEU A 631 -62.35 25.54 -7.38
C LEU A 631 -63.23 24.63 -8.28
N MET A 632 -64.20 25.18 -9.01
CA MET A 632 -65.08 24.37 -9.87
C MET A 632 -64.32 23.73 -11.05
N HIS A 633 -64.83 22.65 -11.65
CA HIS A 633 -64.18 22.08 -12.84
C HIS A 633 -64.22 23.04 -14.03
N LYS A 634 -63.12 23.10 -14.80
CA LYS A 634 -62.97 23.99 -15.97
C LYS A 634 -64.07 23.82 -17.04
N ASN A 635 -64.54 22.59 -17.22
CA ASN A 635 -65.56 22.23 -18.21
C ASN A 635 -66.90 21.99 -17.51
N THR A 636 -67.59 23.06 -17.13
CA THR A 636 -68.98 23.02 -16.63
C THR A 636 -69.96 23.34 -17.75
N HIS A 637 -71.21 22.86 -17.64
CA HIS A 637 -72.28 23.15 -18.59
C HIS A 637 -73.25 24.20 -18.05
N ASP A 638 -73.89 24.98 -18.93
CA ASP A 638 -74.75 26.11 -18.56
C ASP A 638 -75.80 25.81 -17.46
N PRO A 639 -76.56 24.69 -17.48
CA PRO A 639 -77.49 24.36 -16.39
C PRO A 639 -76.84 24.24 -15.00
N PHE A 640 -75.54 23.94 -14.92
CA PHE A 640 -74.80 23.89 -13.66
C PHE A 640 -74.31 25.27 -13.24
N MET A 641 -73.72 26.05 -14.17
CA MET A 641 -73.29 27.44 -13.91
C MET A 641 -74.45 28.40 -13.58
N SER A 642 -75.67 28.08 -14.03
CA SER A 642 -76.89 28.87 -13.78
C SER A 642 -77.75 28.37 -12.63
N LEU A 643 -77.29 27.35 -11.87
CA LEU A 643 -78.04 26.68 -10.79
C LEU A 643 -79.39 26.08 -11.22
N ALA A 644 -79.59 25.84 -12.52
CA ALA A 644 -80.81 25.30 -13.13
C ALA A 644 -80.84 23.76 -13.11
N CYS A 645 -80.49 23.15 -11.98
CA CYS A 645 -80.39 21.69 -11.82
C CYS A 645 -81.71 20.95 -12.06
N ASN A 646 -82.85 21.61 -11.80
CA ASN A 646 -84.20 21.12 -12.12
C ASN A 646 -84.42 20.80 -13.61
N THR A 647 -83.60 21.36 -14.51
CA THR A 647 -83.62 21.05 -15.95
C THR A 647 -83.28 19.58 -16.25
N CYS A 648 -82.51 18.92 -15.36
CA CYS A 648 -82.10 17.51 -15.47
C CYS A 648 -82.55 16.65 -14.28
N HIS A 649 -82.90 17.27 -13.15
CA HIS A 649 -83.44 16.63 -11.95
C HIS A 649 -84.87 17.13 -11.67
N PRO A 650 -85.88 16.70 -12.46
CA PRO A 650 -87.25 17.23 -12.37
C PRO A 650 -88.00 16.81 -11.10
N ASP A 651 -87.51 15.82 -10.34
CA ASP A 651 -88.17 15.29 -9.13
C ASP A 651 -87.54 15.80 -7.82
N SER A 652 -86.69 16.84 -7.87
CA SER A 652 -86.07 17.44 -6.67
C SER A 652 -86.76 18.74 -6.23
N ASP A 653 -88.09 18.78 -6.31
CA ASP A 653 -88.89 19.81 -5.63
C ASP A 653 -88.80 19.61 -4.12
N VAL A 654 -87.84 20.30 -3.49
CA VAL A 654 -87.93 20.62 -2.06
C VAL A 654 -89.00 21.71 -1.93
N GLU A 655 -90.27 21.28 -1.88
CA GLU A 655 -91.37 22.15 -1.48
C GLU A 655 -91.08 22.68 -0.06
N GLY A 656 -90.84 23.98 0.04
CA GLY A 656 -90.81 24.65 1.33
C GLY A 656 -92.23 24.89 1.84
N GLU A 657 -92.62 24.20 2.92
CA GLU A 657 -93.79 24.58 3.71
C GLU A 657 -93.43 24.76 5.21
N ASN A 658 -93.54 26.03 5.64
CA ASN A 658 -93.43 26.59 7.00
C ASN A 658 -92.03 26.71 7.64
#